data_AF-A0A7I4FNE2-F1
#
_entry.id   AF-A0A7I4FNE2-F1
#
_cell.length_a   1.000
_cell.length_b   1.000
_cell.length_c   1.000
_cell.angle_alpha   90.00
_cell.angle_beta   90.00
_cell.angle_gamma   90.00
#
_symmetry.space_group_name_H-M   'P 1'
#
loop_
_entity.id
_entity.type
_entity.pdbx_description
1 polymer ?
#
loop_
_entity_poly.entity_id
_entity_poly.type
_entity_poly.pdbx_seq_one_letter_code
_entity_poly.pdbx_strand_id
1 'polypeptide(L)'
;MERELIDRRRWPWKSRKNFNGLSTGSADSASSPAPVKLFDEQEVARILQDQVRTADDQLVEALQAAEAKYSQREKALNLKIAAGNEKLTSALAEITIKDNLVKQHIKVAEEAVVGWEKAETEAAEYKAELEDTLQKRRETEEHAKHLDGALKELMQQLHCGREEHEKQLHQTIVKKTRDFDKVRLEMEAKLAEASKSLSDNRTHMIELKAENEAINHALQDRSRMIAELNDIRAHVESEIKILRVRFDGLEKENFDLKYKLHTVTKELEIRSAELEYGKKASDVMSRHHADSLKKIARLEDECNRLRMMVRKKLPNPAAIVRMKQELDSLAKEAGESATPRHRRRQSMLRSQSGGVEFLPIHELVVVDEAQDLQEANAERIANMDEETRMLKEALAKRNDELQSARLMCARTASRLTAVEDELEALKAASAESVYISRENSISKETPSVSSSSSSSSLPVSESISKRVPWRDGVPKLDPSKNSVEMEPFAHSRSYSEPRLGFKSFVHELAVENSSGISPQQQHIADLEKALAANYRDFQAANRTCEELRAQLSSTEKQFAALQARNAANEQSVIVLQDRLDKLLESQVTAEKYQTNSADAASPEASISQFQMEFATTAKCVIQATEALVRALEIHNVSAAEAEGAFAFEPIVMPIHWKESKLDSSMSSSSLAANKLQERESDVHSVLSFMSKLSSNLTCIAELSTLVIKDLRKDSEAVRLCLDSANAQIFQLQEITGKSQEDRVASEIQVEVELNRISDLERMVSQLQTEKAEALRQVSDVVTQLREAKEKVDALSDQLKEAEVLIASLRLQTDHQKQEDELIEEELLELSSSHPGLAKMCAADAEMNGLHSKLASLEVELLGERRRHHDFIAKLEDLQQQIHRCPESLFQ
;
A
#
# COMPACT_ATOMS: atom_id res chain seq x y z
N MET A 1 128.20 0.23 2.21
CA MET A 1 128.24 1.31 1.20
C MET A 1 129.13 2.40 1.78
N GLU A 2 130.35 2.63 1.28
CA GLU A 2 130.67 3.15 -0.07
C GLU A 2 130.22 4.62 -0.24
N ARG A 3 131.04 5.58 -0.68
CA ARG A 3 132.42 5.54 -1.23
C ARG A 3 133.11 6.92 -1.12
N GLU A 4 134.44 6.88 -1.11
CA GLU A 4 135.43 7.77 -1.78
C GLU A 4 135.18 9.28 -2.00
N LEU A 5 136.18 10.10 -1.65
CA LEU A 5 137.02 10.89 -2.59
C LEU A 5 138.02 11.75 -1.75
N ILE A 6 139.28 11.39 -1.52
CA ILE A 6 140.44 11.22 -2.44
C ILE A 6 141.07 12.57 -2.88
N ASP A 7 142.16 12.92 -2.18
CA ASP A 7 143.49 13.31 -2.73
C ASP A 7 143.99 14.78 -2.66
N ARG A 8 145.34 14.89 -2.57
CA ARG A 8 146.24 16.04 -2.88
C ARG A 8 146.40 17.13 -1.79
N ARG A 9 147.61 17.54 -1.35
CA ARG A 9 149.01 17.27 -1.79
C ARG A 9 150.07 17.59 -0.68
N ARG A 10 151.09 16.72 -0.58
CA ARG A 10 152.55 17.01 -0.41
C ARG A 10 153.11 17.73 0.86
N TRP A 11 153.90 16.97 1.62
CA TRP A 11 155.20 17.37 2.23
C TRP A 11 156.34 17.34 1.15
N PRO A 12 157.66 17.48 1.45
CA PRO A 12 158.41 18.37 2.37
C PRO A 12 159.61 19.08 1.65
N TRP A 13 160.44 19.86 2.35
CA TRP A 13 161.89 19.95 2.06
C TRP A 13 162.76 20.06 3.33
N LYS A 14 163.84 19.28 3.38
CA LYS A 14 165.05 19.50 4.19
C LYS A 14 166.17 20.00 3.28
N SER A 15 166.98 20.94 3.77
CA SER A 15 168.36 21.22 3.31
C SER A 15 169.04 21.95 4.49
N ARG A 16 170.07 21.48 5.22
CA ARG A 16 171.21 20.56 5.03
C ARG A 16 172.39 21.15 4.24
N LYS A 17 173.55 21.20 4.92
CA LYS A 17 174.94 21.46 4.45
C LYS A 17 175.39 22.94 4.34
N ASN A 18 176.64 23.33 4.62
CA ASN A 18 177.72 22.76 5.48
C ASN A 18 178.96 23.71 5.51
N PHE A 19 179.78 23.61 6.57
CA PHE A 19 181.28 23.67 6.60
C PHE A 19 182.10 24.99 6.63
N ASN A 20 183.26 24.83 7.31
CA ASN A 20 184.50 25.65 7.47
C ASN A 20 184.53 26.60 8.69
N GLY A 21 185.55 26.65 9.57
CA GLY A 21 186.80 25.88 9.83
C GLY A 21 187.52 26.53 11.05
N LEU A 22 187.95 25.84 12.12
CA LEU A 22 189.22 25.10 12.38
C LEU A 22 190.54 25.92 12.49
N SER A 23 191.32 25.66 13.57
CA SER A 23 192.80 25.85 13.73
C SER A 23 193.44 27.26 13.86
N THR A 24 194.65 27.51 14.42
CA THR A 24 195.50 26.98 15.56
C THR A 24 196.86 27.74 15.62
N GLY A 25 197.44 28.03 16.81
CA GLY A 25 198.86 28.50 17.01
C GLY A 25 199.20 29.91 16.48
N SER A 26 200.41 30.51 16.51
CA SER A 26 201.73 30.37 17.22
C SER A 26 202.71 31.42 16.60
N ALA A 27 203.84 31.91 17.14
CA ALA A 27 204.51 31.97 18.47
C ALA A 27 205.70 33.02 18.41
N ASP A 28 206.62 33.04 19.41
CA ASP A 28 208.00 33.61 19.40
C ASP A 28 208.19 35.17 19.31
N SER A 29 209.25 35.83 19.84
CA SER A 29 210.43 35.55 20.71
C SER A 29 210.91 36.90 21.32
N ALA A 30 211.40 37.11 22.56
CA ALA A 30 212.54 36.56 23.36
C ALA A 30 213.91 37.28 23.17
N SER A 31 214.63 37.60 24.29
CA SER A 31 216.05 38.06 24.47
C SER A 31 216.18 39.27 25.44
N SER A 32 217.16 39.50 26.35
CA SER A 32 218.25 38.72 27.03
C SER A 32 218.86 39.57 28.20
N PRO A 33 219.78 39.04 29.06
CA PRO A 33 220.14 39.64 30.37
C PRO A 33 221.55 40.28 30.52
N ALA A 34 221.91 40.70 31.75
CA ALA A 34 223.06 41.53 32.17
C ALA A 34 224.48 40.89 32.14
N PRO A 35 225.55 41.72 32.10
CA PRO A 35 226.71 41.56 33.01
C PRO A 35 227.29 42.90 33.60
N VAL A 36 228.49 42.86 34.20
CA VAL A 36 228.70 43.28 35.63
C VAL A 36 230.20 43.42 36.03
N LYS A 37 230.55 44.33 37.00
CA LYS A 37 231.86 44.55 37.73
C LYS A 37 233.00 45.26 36.92
N LEU A 38 234.02 45.94 37.51
CA LEU A 38 234.84 45.74 38.74
C LEU A 38 235.39 47.05 39.41
N PHE A 39 235.51 47.08 40.77
CA PHE A 39 236.41 47.83 41.70
C PHE A 39 236.52 49.39 41.60
N ASP A 40 236.79 50.18 42.65
CA ASP A 40 237.51 49.95 43.94
C ASP A 40 236.82 50.56 45.20
N GLU A 41 237.53 50.62 46.34
CA GLU A 41 237.03 50.67 47.73
C GLU A 41 236.42 52.02 48.26
N GLN A 42 235.72 51.91 49.41
CA GLN A 42 235.27 52.96 50.35
C GLN A 42 233.87 53.63 50.23
N GLU A 43 233.06 53.43 49.18
CA GLU A 43 231.74 54.14 49.06
C GLU A 43 230.47 53.27 49.23
N VAL A 44 230.62 51.96 49.45
CA VAL A 44 229.53 50.95 49.32
C VAL A 44 228.44 51.02 50.43
N ALA A 45 228.70 51.64 51.58
CA ALA A 45 227.82 51.56 52.75
C ALA A 45 226.49 52.33 52.65
N ARG A 46 226.29 53.22 51.66
CA ARG A 46 225.03 53.99 51.51
C ARG A 46 224.01 53.41 50.51
N ILE A 47 224.40 52.50 49.62
CA ILE A 47 223.53 52.04 48.51
C ILE A 47 222.61 50.87 48.89
N LEU A 48 222.99 50.07 49.90
CA LEU A 48 222.22 48.87 50.29
C LEU A 48 220.88 49.16 50.99
N GLN A 49 220.63 50.40 51.45
CA GLN A 49 219.39 50.74 52.15
C GLN A 49 218.23 51.08 51.19
N ASP A 50 218.51 51.48 49.96
CA ASP A 50 217.49 51.80 48.94
C ASP A 50 217.05 50.57 48.13
N GLN A 51 217.86 49.50 48.08
CA GLN A 51 217.53 48.28 47.33
C GLN A 51 216.48 47.38 48.02
N VAL A 52 216.31 47.48 49.33
CA VAL A 52 215.28 46.71 50.05
C VAL A 52 213.89 47.30 49.83
N ARG A 53 213.79 48.62 49.62
CA ARG A 53 212.51 49.31 49.44
C ARG A 53 211.83 49.04 48.09
N THR A 54 212.62 48.82 47.04
CA THR A 54 212.10 48.63 45.67
C THR A 54 211.64 47.21 45.35
N ALA A 55 211.92 46.23 46.22
CA ALA A 55 211.45 44.85 46.06
C ALA A 55 210.03 44.64 46.59
N ASP A 56 209.64 45.31 47.69
CA ASP A 56 208.30 45.20 48.28
C ASP A 56 207.20 45.78 47.36
N ASP A 57 207.49 46.91 46.68
CA ASP A 57 206.51 47.58 45.80
C ASP A 57 206.10 46.73 44.58
N GLN A 58 207.00 45.88 44.05
CA GLN A 58 206.74 45.07 42.83
C GLN A 58 205.85 43.85 43.09
N LEU A 59 205.81 43.31 44.30
CA LEU A 59 205.05 42.10 44.63
C LEU A 59 203.56 42.40 44.89
N VAL A 60 203.26 43.60 45.41
CA VAL A 60 201.89 44.07 45.66
C VAL A 60 201.12 44.31 44.36
N GLU A 61 201.77 44.90 43.36
CA GLU A 61 201.13 45.25 42.08
C GLU A 61 200.72 44.01 41.25
N ALA A 62 201.53 42.95 41.29
CA ALA A 62 201.25 41.69 40.60
C ALA A 62 200.03 40.93 41.17
N LEU A 63 199.81 40.98 42.48
CA LEU A 63 198.65 40.36 43.14
C LEU A 63 197.35 41.10 42.80
N GLN A 64 197.36 42.44 42.84
CA GLN A 64 196.19 43.27 42.50
C GLN A 64 195.73 43.04 41.04
N ALA A 65 196.67 42.83 40.11
CA ALA A 65 196.35 42.53 38.72
C ALA A 65 195.69 41.16 38.49
N ALA A 66 195.92 40.19 39.38
CA ALA A 66 195.31 38.86 39.31
C ALA A 66 193.87 38.86 39.85
N GLU A 67 193.62 39.52 40.99
CA GLU A 67 192.28 39.67 41.57
C GLU A 67 191.33 40.42 40.64
N ALA A 68 191.81 41.49 39.97
CA ALA A 68 191.02 42.26 39.02
C ALA A 68 190.44 41.38 37.89
N LYS A 69 191.24 40.45 37.34
CA LYS A 69 190.81 39.54 36.27
C LYS A 69 189.79 38.51 36.74
N TYR A 70 189.93 37.98 37.96
CA TYR A 70 188.95 37.05 38.54
C TYR A 70 187.62 37.76 38.82
N SER A 71 187.66 38.94 39.46
CA SER A 71 186.47 39.76 39.72
C SER A 71 185.69 40.09 38.44
N GLN A 72 186.40 40.36 37.33
CA GLN A 72 185.76 40.66 36.05
C GLN A 72 185.06 39.42 35.42
N ARG A 73 185.64 38.23 35.58
CA ARG A 73 185.05 36.96 35.10
C ARG A 73 183.84 36.54 35.92
N GLU A 74 183.91 36.72 37.23
CA GLU A 74 182.81 36.50 38.17
C GLU A 74 181.61 37.41 37.85
N LYS A 75 181.85 38.72 37.69
CA LYS A 75 180.84 39.69 37.24
C LYS A 75 180.15 39.26 35.93
N ALA A 76 180.91 38.77 34.95
CA ALA A 76 180.37 38.33 33.66
C ALA A 76 179.50 37.05 33.76
N LEU A 77 179.80 36.12 34.68
CA LEU A 77 178.96 34.96 34.95
C LEU A 77 177.71 35.34 35.74
N ASN A 78 177.84 36.18 36.77
CA ASN A 78 176.72 36.67 37.56
C ASN A 78 175.71 37.46 36.71
N LEU A 79 176.16 38.26 35.73
CA LEU A 79 175.27 38.91 34.77
C LEU A 79 174.51 37.91 33.87
N LYS A 80 175.13 36.80 33.46
CA LYS A 80 174.44 35.75 32.67
C LYS A 80 173.45 34.95 33.51
N ILE A 81 173.77 34.69 34.78
CA ILE A 81 172.85 34.03 35.73
C ILE A 81 171.67 34.96 36.04
N ALA A 82 171.91 36.25 36.26
CA ALA A 82 170.86 37.26 36.44
C ALA A 82 169.93 37.34 35.22
N ALA A 83 170.48 37.51 34.01
CA ALA A 83 169.69 37.55 32.77
C ALA A 83 168.98 36.21 32.44
N GLY A 84 169.52 35.08 32.89
CA GLY A 84 168.89 33.76 32.81
C GLY A 84 167.71 33.65 33.77
N ASN A 85 167.91 34.05 35.03
CA ASN A 85 166.87 34.08 36.06
C ASN A 85 165.74 35.06 35.71
N GLU A 86 166.04 36.23 35.16
CA GLU A 86 165.05 37.22 34.72
C GLU A 86 164.18 36.69 33.57
N LYS A 87 164.76 35.94 32.63
CA LYS A 87 163.99 35.23 31.60
C LYS A 87 163.16 34.10 32.19
N LEU A 88 163.67 33.39 33.20
CA LEU A 88 162.93 32.33 33.89
C LEU A 88 161.75 32.91 34.68
N THR A 89 161.93 34.01 35.41
CA THR A 89 160.84 34.68 36.16
C THR A 89 159.83 35.33 35.22
N SER A 90 160.27 35.91 34.10
CA SER A 90 159.37 36.41 33.05
C SER A 90 158.54 35.28 32.42
N ALA A 91 159.15 34.14 32.08
CA ALA A 91 158.44 32.98 31.55
C ALA A 91 157.49 32.35 32.59
N LEU A 92 157.87 32.30 33.88
CA LEU A 92 156.99 31.84 34.96
C LEU A 92 155.82 32.81 35.21
N ALA A 93 156.04 34.12 35.09
CA ALA A 93 154.97 35.12 35.13
C ALA A 93 154.02 34.97 33.92
N GLU A 94 154.55 34.73 32.72
CA GLU A 94 153.75 34.48 31.52
C GLU A 94 152.95 33.16 31.63
N ILE A 95 153.55 32.11 32.19
CA ILE A 95 152.89 30.83 32.46
C ILE A 95 151.79 31.01 33.52
N THR A 96 152.01 31.74 34.61
CA THR A 96 150.96 31.97 35.62
C THR A 96 149.82 32.86 35.11
N ILE A 97 150.11 33.84 34.25
CA ILE A 97 149.07 34.62 33.53
C ILE A 97 148.26 33.70 32.61
N LYS A 98 148.92 32.84 31.83
CA LYS A 98 148.25 31.88 30.92
C LYS A 98 147.45 30.82 31.67
N ASP A 99 147.96 30.31 32.79
CA ASP A 99 147.27 29.36 33.68
C ASP A 99 146.01 29.98 34.30
N ASN A 100 146.09 31.24 34.76
CA ASN A 100 144.92 31.98 35.23
C ASN A 100 143.89 32.27 34.12
N LEU A 101 144.35 32.55 32.89
CA LEU A 101 143.47 32.72 31.72
C LEU A 101 142.79 31.40 31.32
N VAL A 102 143.52 30.28 31.37
CA VAL A 102 142.94 28.93 31.16
C VAL A 102 141.88 28.62 32.22
N LYS A 103 142.13 28.93 33.50
CA LYS A 103 141.10 28.79 34.56
C LYS A 103 139.87 29.67 34.32
N GLN A 104 140.05 30.89 33.82
CA GLN A 104 138.92 31.74 33.42
C GLN A 104 138.15 31.15 32.24
N HIS A 105 138.83 30.63 31.22
CA HIS A 105 138.17 29.98 30.08
C HIS A 105 137.44 28.69 30.49
N ILE A 106 138.01 27.89 31.39
CA ILE A 106 137.34 26.73 31.98
C ILE A 106 136.06 27.18 32.71
N LYS A 107 136.15 28.19 33.59
CA LYS A 107 134.99 28.70 34.34
C LYS A 107 133.90 29.27 33.42
N VAL A 108 134.27 29.99 32.36
CA VAL A 108 133.32 30.51 31.37
C VAL A 108 132.69 29.38 30.54
N ALA A 109 133.45 28.31 30.24
CA ALA A 109 132.90 27.13 29.57
C ALA A 109 131.98 26.33 30.49
N GLU A 110 132.30 26.19 31.79
CA GLU A 110 131.43 25.58 32.81
C GLU A 110 130.15 26.39 33.00
N GLU A 111 130.24 27.71 33.16
CA GLU A 111 129.07 28.60 33.27
C GLU A 111 128.20 28.57 31.99
N ALA A 112 128.82 28.46 30.81
CA ALA A 112 128.10 28.26 29.56
C ALA A 112 127.41 26.89 29.52
N VAL A 113 128.09 25.79 29.83
CA VAL A 113 127.50 24.43 29.86
C VAL A 113 126.36 24.36 30.86
N VAL A 114 126.52 24.87 32.08
CA VAL A 114 125.44 24.94 33.08
C VAL A 114 124.28 25.82 32.62
N GLY A 115 124.53 26.88 31.84
CA GLY A 115 123.50 27.69 31.20
C GLY A 115 122.75 26.94 30.08
N TRP A 116 123.46 26.16 29.28
CA TRP A 116 122.90 25.30 28.24
C TRP A 116 122.08 24.14 28.83
N GLU A 117 122.62 23.44 29.83
CA GLU A 117 121.92 22.35 30.54
C GLU A 117 120.63 22.86 31.18
N LYS A 118 120.64 24.04 31.81
CA LYS A 118 119.42 24.68 32.34
C LYS A 118 118.42 25.01 31.24
N ALA A 119 118.86 25.65 30.15
CA ALA A 119 117.99 25.98 29.02
C ALA A 119 117.44 24.72 28.34
N GLU A 120 118.18 23.61 28.31
CA GLU A 120 117.75 22.32 27.80
C GLU A 120 116.72 21.67 28.74
N THR A 121 116.91 21.71 30.06
CA THR A 121 115.90 21.26 31.03
C THR A 121 114.63 22.11 30.99
N GLU A 122 114.75 23.43 30.93
CA GLU A 122 113.60 24.35 30.81
C GLU A 122 112.85 24.12 29.49
N ALA A 123 113.58 23.91 28.38
CA ALA A 123 112.96 23.57 27.09
C ALA A 123 112.29 22.18 27.10
N ALA A 124 112.84 21.21 27.83
CA ALA A 124 112.23 19.89 28.01
C ALA A 124 110.96 19.97 28.88
N GLU A 125 110.97 20.77 29.95
CA GLU A 125 109.82 21.05 30.80
C GLU A 125 108.70 21.74 30.01
N TYR A 126 109.00 22.82 29.28
CA TYR A 126 108.01 23.48 28.41
C TYR A 126 107.47 22.57 27.30
N LYS A 127 108.30 21.67 26.77
CA LYS A 127 107.85 20.66 25.79
C LYS A 127 106.90 19.65 26.43
N ALA A 128 107.18 19.18 27.64
CA ALA A 128 106.31 18.27 28.38
C ALA A 128 104.97 18.95 28.77
N GLU A 129 105.01 20.20 29.22
CA GLU A 129 103.81 21.00 29.52
C GLU A 129 102.98 21.27 28.24
N LEU A 130 103.63 21.54 27.11
CA LEU A 130 102.95 21.64 25.81
C LEU A 130 102.34 20.30 25.37
N GLU A 131 103.02 19.17 25.58
CA GLU A 131 102.50 17.85 25.23
C GLU A 131 101.29 17.46 26.11
N ASP A 132 101.32 17.75 27.41
CA ASP A 132 100.21 17.53 28.36
C ASP A 132 99.01 18.45 28.07
N THR A 133 99.25 19.74 27.80
CA THR A 133 98.16 20.66 27.41
C THR A 133 97.56 20.31 26.05
N LEU A 134 98.37 19.86 25.09
CA LEU A 134 97.86 19.31 23.82
C LEU A 134 97.07 18.01 24.03
N GLN A 135 97.46 17.16 24.98
CA GLN A 135 96.72 15.94 25.30
C GLN A 135 95.36 16.25 25.94
N LYS A 136 95.31 17.13 26.95
CA LYS A 136 94.07 17.65 27.54
C LYS A 136 93.18 18.34 26.51
N ARG A 137 93.77 19.04 25.53
CA ARG A 137 93.03 19.60 24.40
C ARG A 137 92.42 18.51 23.50
N ARG A 138 93.13 17.43 23.18
CA ARG A 138 92.56 16.30 22.43
C ARG A 138 91.41 15.66 23.19
N GLU A 139 91.56 15.42 24.50
CA GLU A 139 90.53 14.82 25.35
C GLU A 139 89.26 15.69 25.39
N THR A 140 89.40 17.00 25.59
CA THR A 140 88.25 17.92 25.53
C THR A 140 87.65 18.06 24.13
N GLU A 141 88.45 17.96 23.06
CA GLU A 141 87.96 17.94 21.68
C GLU A 141 87.21 16.64 21.34
N GLU A 142 87.66 15.48 21.84
CA GLU A 142 86.92 14.21 21.75
C GLU A 142 85.63 14.26 22.56
N HIS A 143 85.65 14.79 23.79
CA HIS A 143 84.42 15.00 24.57
C HIS A 143 83.43 15.92 23.84
N ALA A 144 83.91 16.99 23.19
CA ALA A 144 83.07 17.85 22.36
C ALA A 144 82.46 17.08 21.16
N LYS A 145 83.24 16.24 20.46
CA LYS A 145 82.72 15.38 19.37
C LYS A 145 81.65 14.40 19.85
N HIS A 146 81.81 13.82 21.05
CA HIS A 146 80.82 12.92 21.64
C HIS A 146 79.53 13.67 22.01
N LEU A 147 79.64 14.87 22.61
CA LEU A 147 78.49 15.72 22.91
C LEU A 147 77.77 16.20 21.64
N ASP A 148 78.50 16.59 20.60
CA ASP A 148 77.95 16.93 19.28
C ASP A 148 77.25 15.73 18.62
N GLY A 149 77.78 14.52 18.80
CA GLY A 149 77.16 13.27 18.35
C GLY A 149 75.83 13.02 19.06
N ALA A 150 75.84 13.00 20.39
CA ALA A 150 74.65 12.81 21.22
C ALA A 150 73.58 13.90 20.96
N LEU A 151 73.99 15.16 20.75
CA LEU A 151 73.08 16.25 20.42
C LEU A 151 72.44 16.06 19.04
N LYS A 152 73.18 15.58 18.04
CA LYS A 152 72.64 15.22 16.71
C LYS A 152 71.65 14.06 16.80
N GLU A 153 71.95 13.03 17.60
CA GLU A 153 71.04 11.89 17.82
C GLU A 153 69.75 12.33 18.53
N LEU A 154 69.85 13.12 19.61
CA LEU A 154 68.68 13.68 20.31
C LEU A 154 67.85 14.59 19.39
N MET A 155 68.48 15.42 18.57
CA MET A 155 67.79 16.20 17.54
C MET A 155 67.07 15.30 16.53
N GLN A 156 67.71 14.25 16.03
CA GLN A 156 67.11 13.30 15.09
C GLN A 156 65.90 12.58 15.72
N GLN A 157 66.03 12.08 16.95
CA GLN A 157 64.91 11.46 17.68
C GLN A 157 63.72 12.43 17.84
N LEU A 158 63.99 13.69 18.19
CA LEU A 158 62.95 14.72 18.35
C LEU A 158 62.32 15.11 17.00
N HIS A 159 63.07 15.05 15.89
CA HIS A 159 62.51 15.20 14.54
C HIS A 159 61.66 14.00 14.12
N CYS A 160 62.16 12.76 14.26
CA CYS A 160 61.41 11.54 13.95
C CYS A 160 60.12 11.44 14.76
N GLY A 161 60.18 11.65 16.08
CA GLY A 161 58.99 11.63 16.95
C GLY A 161 57.96 12.71 16.61
N ARG A 162 58.39 13.90 16.17
CA ARG A 162 57.47 14.92 15.64
C ARG A 162 56.84 14.50 14.32
N GLU A 163 57.62 13.98 13.39
CA GLU A 163 57.12 13.53 12.08
C GLU A 163 56.17 12.32 12.21
N GLU A 164 56.44 11.40 13.14
CA GLU A 164 55.57 10.29 13.49
C GLU A 164 54.27 10.76 14.14
N HIS A 165 54.33 11.68 15.11
CA HIS A 165 53.15 12.29 15.69
C HIS A 165 52.32 13.04 14.63
N GLU A 166 52.96 13.80 13.75
CA GLU A 166 52.29 14.51 12.64
C GLU A 166 51.61 13.52 11.67
N LYS A 167 52.28 12.42 11.30
CA LYS A 167 51.68 11.33 10.51
C LYS A 167 50.50 10.68 11.23
N GLN A 168 50.61 10.37 12.52
CA GLN A 168 49.53 9.77 13.32
C GLN A 168 48.33 10.72 13.45
N LEU A 169 48.59 12.01 13.69
CA LEU A 169 47.58 13.06 13.77
C LEU A 169 46.89 13.24 12.40
N HIS A 170 47.64 13.29 11.30
CA HIS A 170 47.08 13.38 9.95
C HIS A 170 46.25 12.13 9.60
N GLN A 171 46.72 10.93 9.91
CA GLN A 171 45.94 9.69 9.74
C GLN A 171 44.65 9.70 10.57
N THR A 172 44.70 10.23 11.81
CA THR A 172 43.54 10.31 12.70
C THR A 172 42.53 11.33 12.19
N ILE A 173 42.98 12.51 11.75
CA ILE A 173 42.13 13.52 11.09
C ILE A 173 41.46 12.90 9.86
N VAL A 174 42.22 12.31 8.94
CA VAL A 174 41.67 11.78 7.69
C VAL A 174 40.69 10.61 7.94
N LYS A 175 40.92 9.77 8.96
CA LYS A 175 39.92 8.78 9.41
C LYS A 175 38.64 9.47 9.89
N LYS A 176 38.75 10.43 10.81
CA LYS A 176 37.59 11.18 11.33
C LYS A 176 36.84 11.94 10.25
N THR A 177 37.52 12.54 9.28
CA THR A 177 36.89 13.20 8.12
C THR A 177 36.06 12.20 7.32
N ARG A 178 36.60 11.01 7.02
CA ARG A 178 35.84 9.95 6.33
C ARG A 178 34.63 9.47 7.13
N ASP A 179 34.76 9.32 8.46
CA ASP A 179 33.64 8.96 9.34
C ASP A 179 32.54 10.03 9.29
N PHE A 180 32.91 11.32 9.36
CA PHE A 180 31.97 12.43 9.24
C PHE A 180 31.34 12.53 7.84
N ASP A 181 32.10 12.32 6.76
CA ASP A 181 31.58 12.27 5.39
C ASP A 181 30.57 11.13 5.22
N LYS A 182 30.85 9.95 5.80
CA LYS A 182 29.91 8.82 5.80
C LYS A 182 28.61 9.16 6.51
N VAL A 183 28.69 9.70 7.73
CA VAL A 183 27.50 10.13 8.49
C VAL A 183 26.74 11.24 7.75
N ARG A 184 27.44 12.18 7.10
CA ARG A 184 26.80 13.21 6.28
C ARG A 184 26.02 12.58 5.13
N LEU A 185 26.60 11.66 4.37
CA LEU A 185 25.93 10.96 3.26
C LEU A 185 24.73 10.12 3.75
N GLU A 186 24.84 9.46 4.90
CA GLU A 186 23.72 8.73 5.52
C GLU A 186 22.56 9.66 5.93
N MET A 187 22.86 10.87 6.42
CA MET A 187 21.84 11.88 6.76
C MET A 187 21.25 12.56 5.52
N GLU A 188 22.07 12.85 4.50
CA GLU A 188 21.61 13.35 3.20
C GLU A 188 20.67 12.34 2.51
N ALA A 189 20.98 11.05 2.57
CA ALA A 189 20.11 9.99 2.06
C ALA A 189 18.77 9.92 2.82
N LYS A 190 18.78 9.97 4.16
CA LYS A 190 17.56 10.01 4.98
C LYS A 190 16.71 11.25 4.72
N LEU A 191 17.34 12.41 4.50
CA LEU A 191 16.64 13.65 4.11
C LEU A 191 16.03 13.55 2.72
N ALA A 192 16.72 12.93 1.76
CA ALA A 192 16.18 12.69 0.42
C ALA A 192 15.00 11.71 0.45
N GLU A 193 15.09 10.63 1.24
CA GLU A 193 14.01 9.66 1.44
C GLU A 193 12.79 10.29 2.12
N ALA A 194 12.98 11.05 3.21
CA ALA A 194 11.91 11.78 3.87
C ALA A 194 11.26 12.83 2.95
N SER A 195 12.06 13.57 2.17
CA SER A 195 11.56 14.53 1.18
C SER A 195 10.74 13.85 0.08
N LYS A 196 11.19 12.67 -0.40
CA LYS A 196 10.45 11.86 -1.36
C LYS A 196 9.13 11.36 -0.75
N SER A 197 9.16 10.77 0.43
CA SER A 197 7.95 10.31 1.13
C SER A 197 6.94 11.44 1.34
N LEU A 198 7.40 12.65 1.70
CA LEU A 198 6.54 13.83 1.80
C LEU A 198 5.95 14.26 0.45
N SER A 199 6.71 14.12 -0.64
CA SER A 199 6.21 14.37 -2.00
C SER A 199 5.15 13.35 -2.42
N ASP A 200 5.42 12.05 -2.21
CA ASP A 200 4.53 10.95 -2.59
C ASP A 200 3.23 10.98 -1.74
N ASN A 201 3.33 11.30 -0.45
CA ASN A 201 2.17 11.56 0.41
C ASN A 201 1.38 12.81 -0.03
N ARG A 202 2.07 13.84 -0.55
CA ARG A 202 1.41 15.05 -1.07
C ARG A 202 0.66 14.77 -2.36
N THR A 203 1.19 13.97 -3.29
CA THR A 203 0.48 13.58 -4.52
C THR A 203 -0.73 12.71 -4.20
N HIS A 204 -0.56 11.70 -3.35
CA HIS A 204 -1.67 10.85 -2.89
C HIS A 204 -2.79 11.64 -2.19
N MET A 205 -2.44 12.65 -1.37
CA MET A 205 -3.43 13.57 -0.79
C MET A 205 -4.19 14.41 -1.84
N ILE A 206 -3.55 14.77 -2.97
CA ILE A 206 -4.20 15.50 -4.05
C ILE A 206 -5.16 14.57 -4.82
N GLU A 207 -4.74 13.33 -5.08
CA GLU A 207 -5.55 12.29 -5.72
C GLU A 207 -6.80 11.96 -4.89
N LEU A 208 -6.63 11.65 -3.60
CA LEU A 208 -7.74 11.42 -2.66
C LEU A 208 -8.69 12.62 -2.56
N LYS A 209 -8.21 13.86 -2.71
CA LYS A 209 -9.09 15.05 -2.73
C LYS A 209 -9.92 15.10 -4.00
N ALA A 210 -9.32 14.86 -5.16
CA ALA A 210 -10.03 14.80 -6.43
C ALA A 210 -11.07 13.66 -6.46
N GLU A 211 -10.76 12.50 -5.88
CA GLU A 211 -11.71 11.39 -5.72
C GLU A 211 -12.87 11.75 -4.80
N ASN A 212 -12.60 12.39 -3.65
CA ASN A 212 -13.65 12.86 -2.75
C ASN A 212 -14.54 13.93 -3.42
N GLU A 213 -13.97 14.85 -4.20
CA GLU A 213 -14.73 15.83 -4.98
C GLU A 213 -15.63 15.14 -6.03
N ALA A 214 -15.10 14.15 -6.76
CA ALA A 214 -15.88 13.35 -7.72
C ALA A 214 -17.02 12.55 -7.06
N ILE A 215 -16.77 11.92 -5.91
CA ILE A 215 -17.79 11.20 -5.13
C ILE A 215 -18.86 12.17 -4.63
N ASN A 216 -18.47 13.35 -4.13
CA ASN A 216 -19.43 14.38 -3.69
C ASN A 216 -20.32 14.86 -4.84
N HIS A 217 -19.77 15.09 -6.04
CA HIS A 217 -20.57 15.41 -7.23
C HIS A 217 -21.53 14.27 -7.60
N ALA A 218 -21.06 13.02 -7.63
CA ALA A 218 -21.91 11.86 -7.91
C ALA A 218 -23.05 11.67 -6.87
N LEU A 219 -22.80 11.99 -5.60
CA LEU A 219 -23.82 11.99 -4.54
C LEU A 219 -24.81 13.15 -4.68
N GLN A 220 -24.35 14.34 -5.08
CA GLN A 220 -25.22 15.48 -5.37
C GLN A 220 -26.15 15.20 -6.56
N ASP A 221 -25.64 14.62 -7.64
CA ASP A 221 -26.47 14.29 -8.82
C ASP A 221 -27.44 13.13 -8.54
N ARG A 222 -27.04 12.12 -7.75
CA ARG A 222 -28.00 11.13 -7.22
C ARG A 222 -29.08 11.78 -6.35
N SER A 223 -28.71 12.73 -5.49
CA SER A 223 -29.68 13.46 -4.64
C SER A 223 -30.66 14.29 -5.48
N ARG A 224 -30.19 14.92 -6.55
CA ARG A 224 -31.00 15.65 -7.53
C ARG A 224 -31.99 14.72 -8.23
N MET A 225 -31.52 13.59 -8.77
CA MET A 225 -32.37 12.59 -9.43
C MET A 225 -33.42 12.01 -8.47
N ILE A 226 -33.07 11.77 -7.20
CA ILE A 226 -34.03 11.32 -6.18
C ILE A 226 -35.12 12.39 -5.94
N ALA A 227 -34.78 13.68 -5.93
CA ALA A 227 -35.77 14.75 -5.82
C ALA A 227 -36.73 14.77 -7.03
N GLU A 228 -36.19 14.72 -8.26
CA GLU A 228 -36.97 14.66 -9.50
C GLU A 228 -37.91 13.44 -9.54
N LEU A 229 -37.42 12.26 -9.12
CA LEU A 229 -38.24 11.04 -9.02
C LEU A 229 -39.32 11.14 -7.93
N ASN A 230 -39.06 11.84 -6.82
CA ASN A 230 -40.07 12.09 -5.78
C ASN A 230 -41.17 13.01 -6.30
N ASP A 231 -40.85 14.04 -7.07
CA ASP A 231 -41.82 14.95 -7.70
C ASP A 231 -42.69 14.22 -8.73
N ILE A 232 -42.07 13.40 -9.60
CA ILE A 232 -42.80 12.54 -10.55
C ILE A 232 -43.71 11.56 -9.80
N ARG A 233 -43.23 10.91 -8.72
CA ARG A 233 -44.06 10.02 -7.90
C ARG A 233 -45.25 10.76 -7.30
N ALA A 234 -45.05 11.95 -6.73
CA ALA A 234 -46.11 12.76 -6.16
C ALA A 234 -47.16 13.16 -7.21
N HIS A 235 -46.73 13.47 -8.44
CA HIS A 235 -47.63 13.74 -9.55
C HIS A 235 -48.46 12.50 -9.93
N VAL A 236 -47.83 11.35 -10.16
CA VAL A 236 -48.53 10.09 -10.51
C VAL A 236 -49.49 9.64 -9.39
N GLU A 237 -49.09 9.79 -8.11
CA GLU A 237 -49.97 9.55 -6.97
C GLU A 237 -51.22 10.45 -6.99
N SER A 238 -51.09 11.69 -7.45
CA SER A 238 -52.22 12.62 -7.58
C SER A 238 -53.16 12.20 -8.73
N GLU A 239 -52.63 11.74 -9.86
CA GLU A 239 -53.41 11.21 -10.98
C GLU A 239 -54.16 9.93 -10.60
N ILE A 240 -53.50 9.01 -9.90
CA ILE A 240 -54.12 7.78 -9.36
C ILE A 240 -55.28 8.11 -8.42
N LYS A 241 -55.15 9.14 -7.57
CA LYS A 241 -56.24 9.62 -6.70
C LYS A 241 -57.42 10.15 -7.52
N ILE A 242 -57.17 10.94 -8.58
CA ILE A 242 -58.21 11.46 -9.48
C ILE A 242 -58.93 10.32 -10.22
N LEU A 243 -58.16 9.37 -10.79
CA LEU A 243 -58.71 8.23 -11.52
C LEU A 243 -59.55 7.32 -10.62
N ARG A 244 -59.14 7.11 -9.36
CA ARG A 244 -59.91 6.37 -8.36
C ARG A 244 -61.26 7.04 -8.08
N VAL A 245 -61.28 8.34 -7.78
CA VAL A 245 -62.55 9.07 -7.55
C VAL A 245 -63.47 9.00 -8.76
N ARG A 246 -62.92 9.06 -9.99
CA ARG A 246 -63.70 8.88 -11.23
C ARG A 246 -64.26 7.47 -11.37
N PHE A 247 -63.47 6.44 -11.05
CA PHE A 247 -63.88 5.05 -11.08
C PHE A 247 -65.02 4.78 -10.08
N ASP A 248 -64.85 5.21 -8.81
CA ASP A 248 -65.87 5.10 -7.76
C ASP A 248 -67.19 5.81 -8.15
N GLY A 249 -67.11 6.87 -8.97
CA GLY A 249 -68.26 7.56 -9.56
C GLY A 249 -68.97 6.72 -10.62
N LEU A 250 -68.20 6.18 -11.58
CA LEU A 250 -68.72 5.31 -12.64
C LEU A 250 -69.32 4.00 -12.10
N GLU A 251 -68.77 3.44 -11.01
CA GLU A 251 -69.37 2.29 -10.34
C GLU A 251 -70.75 2.62 -9.76
N LYS A 252 -70.89 3.78 -9.08
CA LYS A 252 -72.19 4.24 -8.55
C LYS A 252 -73.20 4.46 -9.67
N GLU A 253 -72.81 5.10 -10.76
CA GLU A 253 -73.65 5.26 -11.95
C GLU A 253 -74.04 3.90 -12.56
N ASN A 254 -73.14 2.91 -12.55
CA ASN A 254 -73.42 1.55 -13.01
C ASN A 254 -74.46 0.84 -12.12
N PHE A 255 -74.36 0.97 -10.79
CA PHE A 255 -75.36 0.48 -9.85
C PHE A 255 -76.72 1.16 -10.04
N ASP A 256 -76.75 2.49 -10.19
CA ASP A 256 -77.98 3.25 -10.48
C ASP A 256 -78.64 2.82 -11.79
N LEU A 257 -77.85 2.58 -12.85
CA LEU A 257 -78.35 2.10 -14.14
C LEU A 257 -78.86 0.66 -14.06
N LYS A 258 -78.17 -0.23 -13.35
CA LYS A 258 -78.65 -1.61 -13.06
C LYS A 258 -79.98 -1.58 -12.31
N TYR A 259 -80.12 -0.73 -11.29
CA TYR A 259 -81.36 -0.57 -10.53
C TYR A 259 -82.51 -0.07 -11.43
N LYS A 260 -82.27 0.99 -12.22
CA LYS A 260 -83.25 1.53 -13.18
C LYS A 260 -83.67 0.48 -14.21
N LEU A 261 -82.72 -0.29 -14.75
CA LEU A 261 -82.99 -1.38 -15.69
C LEU A 261 -83.88 -2.44 -15.04
N HIS A 262 -83.54 -2.90 -13.83
CA HIS A 262 -84.36 -3.87 -13.10
C HIS A 262 -85.79 -3.35 -12.84
N THR A 263 -85.95 -2.09 -12.43
CA THR A 263 -87.27 -1.47 -12.25
C THR A 263 -88.08 -1.48 -13.55
N VAL A 264 -87.49 -1.05 -14.67
CA VAL A 264 -88.17 -1.05 -15.99
C VAL A 264 -88.49 -2.47 -16.46
N THR A 265 -87.61 -3.45 -16.22
CA THR A 265 -87.90 -4.86 -16.51
C THR A 265 -89.11 -5.35 -15.71
N LYS A 266 -89.20 -5.03 -14.42
CA LYS A 266 -90.36 -5.38 -13.58
C LYS A 266 -91.64 -4.67 -14.02
N GLU A 267 -91.58 -3.40 -14.43
CA GLU A 267 -92.72 -2.70 -15.03
C GLU A 267 -93.19 -3.36 -16.34
N LEU A 268 -92.26 -3.81 -17.19
CA LEU A 268 -92.57 -4.52 -18.43
C LEU A 268 -93.17 -5.91 -18.18
N GLU A 269 -92.67 -6.66 -17.18
CA GLU A 269 -93.27 -7.92 -16.72
C GLU A 269 -94.72 -7.72 -16.24
N ILE A 270 -94.98 -6.68 -15.43
CA ILE A 270 -96.34 -6.35 -14.98
C ILE A 270 -97.23 -6.00 -16.18
N ARG A 271 -96.74 -5.18 -17.11
CA ARG A 271 -97.51 -4.77 -18.31
C ARG A 271 -97.78 -5.92 -19.27
N SER A 272 -96.87 -6.88 -19.43
CA SER A 272 -97.10 -8.07 -20.24
C SER A 272 -98.17 -8.96 -19.60
N ALA A 273 -98.12 -9.15 -18.28
CA ALA A 273 -99.16 -9.85 -17.52
C ALA A 273 -100.53 -9.14 -17.62
N GLU A 274 -100.59 -7.82 -17.44
CA GLU A 274 -101.81 -7.01 -17.62
C GLU A 274 -102.42 -7.17 -19.02
N LEU A 275 -101.59 -7.14 -20.07
CA LEU A 275 -102.01 -7.37 -21.46
C LEU A 275 -102.51 -8.81 -21.69
N GLU A 276 -101.86 -9.81 -21.10
CA GLU A 276 -102.34 -11.19 -21.13
C GLU A 276 -103.68 -11.36 -20.43
N TYR A 277 -103.87 -10.77 -19.24
CA TYR A 277 -105.15 -10.79 -18.54
C TYR A 277 -106.23 -10.06 -19.35
N GLY A 278 -105.91 -8.92 -19.95
CA GLY A 278 -106.80 -8.19 -20.85
C GLY A 278 -107.20 -9.01 -22.08
N LYS A 279 -106.25 -9.73 -22.69
CA LYS A 279 -106.52 -10.66 -23.80
C LYS A 279 -107.41 -11.82 -23.36
N LYS A 280 -107.08 -12.50 -22.25
CA LYS A 280 -107.87 -13.60 -21.67
C LYS A 280 -109.30 -13.13 -21.35
N ALA A 281 -109.47 -11.94 -20.79
CA ALA A 281 -110.78 -11.33 -20.52
C ALA A 281 -111.56 -11.00 -21.79
N SER A 282 -110.90 -10.45 -22.82
CA SER A 282 -111.50 -10.18 -24.13
C SER A 282 -111.94 -11.48 -24.83
N ASP A 283 -111.11 -12.53 -24.78
CA ASP A 283 -111.43 -13.85 -25.33
C ASP A 283 -112.64 -14.48 -24.61
N VAL A 284 -112.73 -14.37 -23.29
CA VAL A 284 -113.89 -14.84 -22.50
C VAL A 284 -115.15 -14.03 -22.84
N MET A 285 -115.05 -12.70 -22.94
CA MET A 285 -116.16 -11.84 -23.34
C MET A 285 -116.63 -12.15 -24.77
N SER A 286 -115.70 -12.39 -25.69
CA SER A 286 -115.96 -12.79 -27.08
C SER A 286 -116.66 -14.14 -27.17
N ARG A 287 -116.21 -15.15 -26.40
CA ARG A 287 -116.90 -16.45 -26.29
C ARG A 287 -118.31 -16.30 -25.73
N HIS A 288 -118.47 -15.56 -24.63
CA HIS A 288 -119.79 -15.29 -24.04
C HIS A 288 -120.72 -14.54 -25.02
N HIS A 289 -120.18 -13.58 -25.77
CA HIS A 289 -120.93 -12.87 -26.81
C HIS A 289 -121.31 -13.83 -27.96
N ALA A 290 -120.40 -14.67 -28.44
CA ALA A 290 -120.67 -15.68 -29.46
C ALA A 290 -121.75 -16.69 -29.00
N ASP A 291 -121.73 -17.13 -27.75
CA ASP A 291 -122.77 -18.02 -27.19
C ASP A 291 -124.10 -17.29 -26.98
N SER A 292 -124.06 -16.00 -26.61
CA SER A 292 -125.25 -15.14 -26.58
C SER A 292 -125.85 -14.95 -27.98
N LEU A 293 -125.02 -14.72 -29.00
CA LEU A 293 -125.44 -14.65 -30.41
C LEU A 293 -126.05 -15.97 -30.89
N LYS A 294 -125.44 -17.12 -30.57
CA LYS A 294 -126.04 -18.46 -30.85
C LYS A 294 -127.40 -18.62 -30.18
N LYS A 295 -127.56 -18.12 -28.94
CA LYS A 295 -128.84 -18.18 -28.21
C LYS A 295 -129.88 -17.24 -28.83
N ILE A 296 -129.48 -16.04 -29.24
CA ILE A 296 -130.32 -15.09 -29.99
C ILE A 296 -130.76 -15.73 -31.31
N ALA A 297 -129.86 -16.28 -32.12
CA ALA A 297 -130.20 -16.94 -33.38
C ALA A 297 -131.22 -18.08 -33.22
N ARG A 298 -131.08 -18.92 -32.17
CA ARG A 298 -132.08 -19.96 -31.85
C ARG A 298 -133.44 -19.36 -31.48
N LEU A 299 -133.46 -18.27 -30.72
CA LEU A 299 -134.69 -17.55 -30.37
C LEU A 299 -135.30 -16.84 -31.59
N GLU A 300 -134.49 -16.35 -32.53
CA GLU A 300 -134.93 -15.76 -33.79
C GLU A 300 -135.52 -16.82 -34.72
N ASP A 301 -134.92 -18.00 -34.81
CA ASP A 301 -135.46 -19.16 -35.53
C ASP A 301 -136.77 -19.65 -34.92
N GLU A 302 -136.87 -19.70 -33.59
CA GLU A 302 -138.12 -20.01 -32.91
C GLU A 302 -139.18 -18.92 -33.10
N CYS A 303 -138.80 -17.63 -33.05
CA CYS A 303 -139.67 -16.53 -33.42
C CYS A 303 -140.09 -16.61 -34.89
N ASN A 304 -139.22 -17.04 -35.81
CA ASN A 304 -139.55 -17.26 -37.21
C ASN A 304 -140.51 -18.44 -37.37
N ARG A 305 -140.29 -19.54 -36.67
CA ARG A 305 -141.19 -20.70 -36.60
C ARG A 305 -142.57 -20.29 -36.06
N LEU A 306 -142.63 -19.50 -34.99
CA LEU A 306 -143.86 -18.97 -34.42
C LEU A 306 -144.54 -17.97 -35.37
N ARG A 307 -143.81 -17.03 -35.97
CA ARG A 307 -144.31 -16.13 -37.03
C ARG A 307 -144.90 -16.91 -38.21
N MET A 308 -144.26 -18.00 -38.62
CA MET A 308 -144.75 -18.89 -39.68
C MET A 308 -145.95 -19.75 -39.23
N MET A 309 -146.02 -20.17 -37.96
CA MET A 309 -147.19 -20.84 -37.39
C MET A 309 -148.39 -19.90 -37.31
N VAL A 310 -148.21 -18.65 -36.86
CA VAL A 310 -149.25 -17.60 -36.86
C VAL A 310 -149.76 -17.36 -38.29
N ARG A 311 -148.86 -17.28 -39.29
CA ARG A 311 -149.21 -17.19 -40.71
C ARG A 311 -149.92 -18.45 -41.26
N LYS A 312 -149.70 -19.64 -40.69
CA LYS A 312 -150.27 -20.92 -41.16
C LYS A 312 -151.51 -21.40 -40.39
N LYS A 313 -151.78 -20.89 -39.18
CA LYS A 313 -152.94 -21.29 -38.34
C LYS A 313 -154.06 -20.23 -38.24
N LEU A 314 -153.95 -19.10 -38.94
CA LEU A 314 -154.99 -18.06 -38.97
C LEU A 314 -155.60 -17.88 -40.37
N PRO A 315 -156.79 -18.45 -40.65
CA PRO A 315 -157.53 -18.18 -41.88
C PRO A 315 -158.35 -16.88 -41.79
N ASN A 316 -157.72 -15.75 -41.42
CA ASN A 316 -158.32 -14.41 -41.60
C ASN A 316 -157.26 -13.28 -41.51
N PRO A 317 -157.02 -12.50 -42.60
CA PRO A 317 -156.10 -11.35 -42.57
C PRO A 317 -156.47 -10.28 -41.53
N ALA A 318 -157.74 -10.12 -41.18
CA ALA A 318 -158.20 -9.10 -40.24
C ALA A 318 -157.72 -9.32 -38.79
N ALA A 319 -157.43 -10.56 -38.40
CA ALA A 319 -156.90 -10.87 -37.06
C ALA A 319 -155.42 -10.47 -36.92
N ILE A 320 -154.65 -10.60 -38.01
CA ILE A 320 -153.21 -10.30 -38.05
C ILE A 320 -152.95 -8.80 -37.87
N VAL A 321 -153.84 -7.94 -38.36
CA VAL A 321 -153.70 -6.47 -38.22
C VAL A 321 -153.88 -6.01 -36.78
N ARG A 322 -154.85 -6.54 -36.03
CA ARG A 322 -155.06 -6.18 -34.62
C ARG A 322 -153.89 -6.58 -33.72
N MET A 323 -153.42 -7.84 -33.86
CA MET A 323 -152.27 -8.34 -33.10
C MET A 323 -150.98 -7.55 -33.41
N LYS A 324 -150.86 -7.00 -34.63
CA LYS A 324 -149.73 -6.14 -35.01
C LYS A 324 -149.83 -4.75 -34.38
N GLN A 325 -151.03 -4.17 -34.32
CA GLN A 325 -151.26 -2.88 -33.65
C GLN A 325 -150.98 -2.94 -32.14
N GLU A 326 -151.31 -4.04 -31.46
CA GLU A 326 -151.02 -4.25 -30.03
C GLU A 326 -149.51 -4.39 -29.75
N LEU A 327 -148.79 -5.11 -30.62
CA LEU A 327 -147.32 -5.23 -30.52
C LEU A 327 -146.60 -3.92 -30.87
N ASP A 328 -147.09 -3.15 -31.84
CA ASP A 328 -146.54 -1.84 -32.22
C ASP A 328 -146.81 -0.77 -31.14
N SER A 329 -147.84 -0.92 -30.28
CA SER A 329 -148.00 -0.09 -29.07
C SER A 329 -147.00 -0.44 -27.97
N LEU A 330 -146.73 -1.72 -27.71
CA LEU A 330 -145.79 -2.15 -26.67
C LEU A 330 -144.32 -1.92 -27.06
N ALA A 331 -144.00 -1.93 -28.36
CA ALA A 331 -142.66 -1.63 -28.86
C ALA A 331 -142.25 -0.15 -28.69
N LYS A 332 -143.19 0.75 -28.38
CA LYS A 332 -142.92 2.19 -28.18
C LYS A 332 -142.59 2.58 -26.73
N GLU A 333 -142.83 1.70 -25.75
CA GLU A 333 -142.62 2.03 -24.32
C GLU A 333 -141.29 1.51 -23.74
N ALA A 334 -140.49 0.75 -24.52
CA ALA A 334 -139.19 0.22 -24.10
C ALA A 334 -137.98 0.98 -24.70
N GLY A 335 -138.19 2.20 -25.19
CA GLY A 335 -137.28 2.92 -26.09
C GLY A 335 -136.53 4.14 -25.54
N GLU A 336 -136.51 4.37 -24.22
CA GLU A 336 -135.86 5.55 -23.63
C GLU A 336 -134.93 5.21 -22.45
N SER A 337 -133.61 5.20 -22.68
CA SER A 337 -132.54 5.60 -21.71
C SER A 337 -131.11 5.16 -22.10
N ALA A 338 -130.67 5.44 -23.34
CA ALA A 338 -129.31 5.10 -23.81
C ALA A 338 -128.29 6.26 -23.77
N THR A 339 -128.08 6.87 -22.58
CA THR A 339 -126.88 7.69 -22.21
C THR A 339 -126.65 9.03 -22.99
N PRO A 340 -125.94 10.03 -22.42
CA PRO A 340 -124.48 9.98 -22.33
C PRO A 340 -123.81 10.54 -21.05
N ARG A 341 -122.63 9.97 -20.78
CA ARG A 341 -121.59 10.32 -19.80
C ARG A 341 -121.47 11.80 -19.40
N HIS A 342 -121.28 12.06 -18.10
CA HIS A 342 -120.46 13.19 -17.64
C HIS A 342 -119.40 12.80 -16.59
N ARG A 343 -118.40 13.68 -16.44
CA ARG A 343 -117.06 13.39 -15.89
C ARG A 343 -116.97 13.46 -14.35
N ARG A 344 -115.80 12.99 -13.89
CA ARG A 344 -115.04 13.36 -12.66
C ARG A 344 -115.49 12.76 -11.33
N ARG A 345 -114.51 12.09 -10.71
CA ARG A 345 -114.09 12.02 -9.28
C ARG A 345 -113.56 10.60 -9.01
N GLN A 346 -112.57 10.36 -8.15
CA GLN A 346 -111.68 11.27 -7.42
C GLN A 346 -110.37 10.52 -7.10
N SER A 347 -109.24 11.22 -7.08
CA SER A 347 -108.14 10.77 -6.21
C SER A 347 -108.56 11.08 -4.76
N MET A 348 -108.53 10.07 -3.89
CA MET A 348 -108.14 10.23 -2.49
C MET A 348 -107.80 8.86 -1.89
N LEU A 349 -106.67 8.84 -1.19
CA LEU A 349 -106.20 7.78 -0.32
C LEU A 349 -107.24 7.38 0.74
N ARG A 350 -107.22 6.12 1.23
CA ARG A 350 -106.78 5.78 2.61
C ARG A 350 -107.23 4.38 3.11
N SER A 351 -106.24 3.55 3.46
CA SER A 351 -106.20 2.55 4.55
C SER A 351 -107.33 1.51 4.75
N GLN A 352 -106.97 0.22 4.60
CA GLN A 352 -107.03 -0.85 5.63
C GLN A 352 -106.47 -2.16 5.00
N SER A 353 -105.46 -2.80 5.58
CA SER A 353 -105.51 -3.73 6.73
C SER A 353 -106.20 -5.06 6.40
N GLY A 354 -105.47 -6.17 6.56
CA GLY A 354 -106.00 -7.53 6.34
C GLY A 354 -104.89 -8.51 5.95
N GLY A 355 -104.11 -8.97 6.91
CA GLY A 355 -103.20 -10.10 6.69
C GLY A 355 -103.98 -11.41 6.56
N VAL A 356 -103.51 -12.30 5.69
CA VAL A 356 -103.84 -13.72 5.72
C VAL A 356 -102.53 -14.47 5.52
N GLU A 357 -102.20 -15.33 6.49
CA GLU A 357 -101.04 -16.22 6.38
C GLU A 357 -101.25 -17.21 5.24
N PHE A 358 -100.23 -17.39 4.40
CA PHE A 358 -100.10 -18.58 3.58
C PHE A 358 -98.67 -19.10 3.71
N LEU A 359 -98.54 -20.37 4.10
CA LEU A 359 -97.27 -21.02 4.41
C LEU A 359 -96.37 -21.11 3.16
N PRO A 360 -95.03 -21.02 3.32
CA PRO A 360 -94.12 -21.10 2.21
C PRO A 360 -93.99 -22.54 1.70
N ILE A 361 -94.27 -22.75 0.41
CA ILE A 361 -93.82 -23.93 -0.35
C ILE A 361 -93.02 -23.45 -1.55
N HIS A 362 -91.84 -22.88 -1.29
CA HIS A 362 -90.77 -22.76 -2.30
C HIS A 362 -89.35 -22.60 -1.71
N GLU A 363 -89.13 -23.08 -0.49
CA GLU A 363 -87.88 -22.94 0.27
C GLU A 363 -87.10 -24.26 0.29
N LEU A 364 -86.63 -24.73 -0.88
CA LEU A 364 -85.81 -25.95 -0.95
C LEU A 364 -84.93 -26.12 -2.21
N VAL A 365 -84.79 -25.09 -3.06
CA VAL A 365 -83.99 -25.17 -4.31
C VAL A 365 -83.08 -23.94 -4.54
N VAL A 366 -83.26 -22.84 -3.80
CA VAL A 366 -82.41 -21.62 -3.91
C VAL A 366 -81.49 -21.48 -2.68
N VAL A 367 -81.52 -22.45 -1.77
CA VAL A 367 -80.75 -22.41 -0.52
C VAL A 367 -79.33 -22.95 -0.72
N ASP A 368 -79.14 -24.04 -1.46
CA ASP A 368 -77.82 -24.66 -1.70
C ASP A 368 -76.83 -23.68 -2.38
N GLU A 369 -77.14 -23.14 -3.57
CA GLU A 369 -76.21 -22.24 -4.28
C GLU A 369 -75.91 -20.93 -3.52
N ALA A 370 -76.81 -20.50 -2.63
CA ALA A 370 -76.59 -19.34 -1.76
C ALA A 370 -75.78 -19.70 -0.51
N GLN A 371 -75.94 -20.91 0.04
CA GLN A 371 -75.14 -21.41 1.16
C GLN A 371 -73.72 -21.77 0.72
N ASP A 372 -73.54 -22.46 -0.41
CA ASP A 372 -72.22 -22.80 -0.97
C ASP A 372 -71.37 -21.55 -1.24
N LEU A 373 -71.97 -20.49 -1.82
CA LEU A 373 -71.29 -19.21 -2.00
C LEU A 373 -71.02 -18.49 -0.68
N GLN A 374 -71.84 -18.68 0.35
CA GLN A 374 -71.63 -18.07 1.66
C GLN A 374 -70.57 -18.82 2.48
N GLU A 375 -70.50 -20.16 2.38
CA GLU A 375 -69.42 -20.98 2.94
C GLU A 375 -68.09 -20.74 2.23
N ALA A 376 -68.04 -20.73 0.89
CA ALA A 376 -66.81 -20.44 0.15
C ALA A 376 -66.26 -19.03 0.44
N ASN A 377 -67.13 -18.03 0.64
CA ASN A 377 -66.71 -16.71 1.10
C ASN A 377 -66.28 -16.70 2.57
N ALA A 378 -66.95 -17.45 3.45
CA ALA A 378 -66.55 -17.58 4.85
C ALA A 378 -65.19 -18.30 5.01
N GLU A 379 -64.94 -19.37 4.25
CA GLU A 379 -63.66 -20.09 4.21
C GLU A 379 -62.55 -19.18 3.65
N ARG A 380 -62.83 -18.40 2.60
CA ARG A 380 -61.88 -17.41 2.09
C ARG A 380 -61.54 -16.33 3.12
N ILE A 381 -62.54 -15.83 3.87
CA ILE A 381 -62.32 -14.86 4.95
C ILE A 381 -61.51 -15.51 6.09
N ALA A 382 -61.85 -16.73 6.50
CA ALA A 382 -61.11 -17.47 7.53
C ALA A 382 -59.63 -17.72 7.13
N ASN A 383 -59.37 -18.08 5.87
CA ASN A 383 -58.00 -18.25 5.36
C ASN A 383 -57.23 -16.92 5.34
N MET A 384 -57.87 -15.81 4.92
CA MET A 384 -57.25 -14.47 4.99
C MET A 384 -56.97 -14.04 6.44
N ASP A 385 -57.89 -14.31 7.38
CA ASP A 385 -57.70 -14.00 8.80
C ASP A 385 -56.59 -14.84 9.43
N GLU A 386 -56.49 -16.12 9.05
CA GLU A 386 -55.43 -17.04 9.47
C GLU A 386 -54.06 -16.63 8.91
N GLU A 387 -53.96 -16.29 7.62
CA GLU A 387 -52.76 -15.70 7.02
C GLU A 387 -52.36 -14.40 7.74
N THR A 388 -53.34 -13.53 8.04
CA THR A 388 -53.09 -12.28 8.77
C THR A 388 -52.65 -12.53 10.21
N ARG A 389 -53.15 -13.59 10.87
CA ARG A 389 -52.70 -14.04 12.19
C ARG A 389 -51.27 -14.55 12.14
N MET A 390 -50.95 -15.42 11.19
CA MET A 390 -49.61 -15.98 10.98
C MET A 390 -48.59 -14.89 10.64
N LEU A 391 -48.96 -13.88 9.84
CA LEU A 391 -48.12 -12.72 9.55
C LEU A 391 -47.89 -11.84 10.79
N LYS A 392 -48.91 -11.61 11.63
CA LYS A 392 -48.77 -10.91 12.91
C LYS A 392 -47.85 -11.66 13.88
N GLU A 393 -47.95 -12.98 13.96
CA GLU A 393 -47.08 -13.81 14.79
C GLU A 393 -45.63 -13.87 14.27
N ALA A 394 -45.44 -13.91 12.94
CA ALA A 394 -44.12 -13.80 12.33
C ALA A 394 -43.49 -12.43 12.59
N LEU A 395 -44.25 -11.34 12.49
CA LEU A 395 -43.80 -10.00 12.83
C LEU A 395 -43.45 -9.85 14.32
N ALA A 396 -44.25 -10.44 15.22
CA ALA A 396 -43.94 -10.47 16.65
C ALA A 396 -42.60 -11.18 16.91
N LYS A 397 -42.40 -12.39 16.36
CA LYS A 397 -41.14 -13.13 16.47
C LYS A 397 -39.94 -12.36 15.91
N ARG A 398 -40.07 -11.74 14.73
CA ARG A 398 -39.02 -10.87 14.16
C ARG A 398 -38.71 -9.67 15.05
N ASN A 399 -39.71 -9.10 15.72
CA ASN A 399 -39.52 -7.97 16.64
C ASN A 399 -38.83 -8.41 17.94
N ASP A 400 -39.15 -9.58 18.48
CA ASP A 400 -38.48 -10.16 19.65
C ASP A 400 -37.02 -10.54 19.33
N GLU A 401 -36.78 -11.14 18.17
CA GLU A 401 -35.43 -11.40 17.64
C GLU A 401 -34.64 -10.09 17.49
N LEU A 402 -35.24 -9.04 16.91
CA LEU A 402 -34.63 -7.71 16.78
C LEU A 402 -34.31 -7.07 18.14
N GLN A 403 -35.19 -7.22 19.14
CA GLN A 403 -34.92 -6.76 20.50
C GLN A 403 -33.78 -7.56 21.14
N SER A 404 -33.73 -8.88 20.95
CA SER A 404 -32.63 -9.72 21.44
C SER A 404 -31.29 -9.34 20.79
N ALA A 405 -31.28 -9.06 19.49
CA ALA A 405 -30.11 -8.59 18.76
C ALA A 405 -29.66 -7.21 19.25
N ARG A 406 -30.59 -6.26 19.46
CA ARG A 406 -30.29 -4.94 20.05
C ARG A 406 -29.70 -5.05 21.45
N LEU A 407 -30.23 -5.95 22.30
CA LEU A 407 -29.70 -6.20 23.64
C LEU A 407 -28.30 -6.85 23.59
N MET A 408 -28.03 -7.72 22.62
CA MET A 408 -26.69 -8.28 22.40
C MET A 408 -25.72 -7.21 21.91
N CYS A 409 -26.08 -6.39 20.92
CA CYS A 409 -25.27 -5.26 20.45
C CYS A 409 -24.98 -4.24 21.55
N ALA A 410 -25.97 -3.93 22.40
CA ALA A 410 -25.77 -3.07 23.57
C ALA A 410 -24.79 -3.69 24.57
N ARG A 411 -24.92 -5.00 24.87
CA ARG A 411 -23.96 -5.71 25.73
C ARG A 411 -22.56 -5.78 25.15
N THR A 412 -22.40 -5.98 23.84
CA THR A 412 -21.08 -5.96 23.19
C THR A 412 -20.48 -4.55 23.20
N ALA A 413 -21.29 -3.51 22.99
CA ALA A 413 -20.85 -2.13 23.12
C ALA A 413 -20.38 -1.83 24.55
N SER A 414 -21.15 -2.19 25.59
CA SER A 414 -20.73 -2.01 26.99
C SER A 414 -19.48 -2.82 27.38
N ARG A 415 -19.24 -3.96 26.72
CA ARG A 415 -17.99 -4.73 26.90
C ARG A 415 -16.82 -4.10 26.17
N LEU A 416 -17.04 -3.51 24.99
CA LEU A 416 -16.01 -2.74 24.28
C LEU A 416 -15.61 -1.50 25.06
N THR A 417 -16.57 -0.71 25.56
CA THR A 417 -16.26 0.46 26.41
C THR A 417 -15.51 0.06 27.68
N ALA A 418 -15.86 -1.07 28.31
CA ALA A 418 -15.11 -1.55 29.48
C ALA A 418 -13.67 -1.97 29.12
N VAL A 419 -13.43 -2.56 27.95
CA VAL A 419 -12.08 -2.89 27.47
C VAL A 419 -11.31 -1.64 27.03
N GLU A 420 -11.99 -0.63 26.48
CA GLU A 420 -11.41 0.68 26.17
C GLU A 420 -11.01 1.41 27.46
N ASP A 421 -11.86 1.40 28.49
CA ASP A 421 -11.55 1.94 29.83
C ASP A 421 -10.37 1.19 30.49
N GLU A 422 -10.32 -0.15 30.39
CA GLU A 422 -9.16 -0.94 30.85
C GLU A 422 -7.89 -0.63 30.06
N LEU A 423 -7.98 -0.41 28.74
CA LEU A 423 -6.86 -0.05 27.89
C LEU A 423 -6.32 1.35 28.23
N GLU A 424 -7.19 2.34 28.46
CA GLU A 424 -6.80 3.67 28.91
C GLU A 424 -6.24 3.65 30.34
N ALA A 425 -6.78 2.82 31.24
CA ALA A 425 -6.18 2.60 32.56
C ALA A 425 -4.77 1.98 32.47
N LEU A 426 -4.55 1.03 31.55
CA LEU A 426 -3.21 0.46 31.29
C LEU A 426 -2.26 1.46 30.63
N LYS A 427 -2.73 2.33 29.75
CA LYS A 427 -1.95 3.46 29.20
C LYS A 427 -1.57 4.46 30.28
N ALA A 428 -2.49 4.81 31.18
CA ALA A 428 -2.22 5.67 32.33
C ALA A 428 -1.18 5.03 33.27
N ALA A 429 -1.33 3.76 33.62
CA ALA A 429 -0.33 3.02 34.42
C ALA A 429 1.05 2.92 33.73
N SER A 430 1.08 2.80 32.40
CA SER A 430 2.31 2.85 31.60
C SER A 430 2.97 4.24 31.62
N ALA A 431 2.17 5.32 31.61
CA ALA A 431 2.69 6.68 31.75
C ALA A 431 3.24 6.94 33.17
N GLU A 432 2.55 6.46 34.22
CA GLU A 432 3.00 6.53 35.62
C GLU A 432 4.34 5.78 35.82
N SER A 433 4.49 4.61 35.17
CA SER A 433 5.72 3.79 35.16
C SER A 433 6.94 4.52 34.60
N VAL A 434 6.74 5.40 33.60
CA VAL A 434 7.83 6.18 32.98
C VAL A 434 8.26 7.35 33.88
N TYR A 435 7.38 7.91 34.72
CA TYR A 435 7.71 9.04 35.59
C TYR A 435 8.36 8.65 36.92
N ILE A 436 8.08 7.46 37.47
CA ILE A 436 8.64 7.01 38.76
C ILE A 436 10.16 6.71 38.69
N SER A 437 10.74 6.56 37.49
CA SER A 437 12.17 6.25 37.32
C SER A 437 13.12 7.47 37.32
N ARG A 438 12.63 8.71 37.49
CA ARG A 438 13.47 9.92 37.33
C ARG A 438 13.66 10.82 38.56
N GLU A 439 12.86 10.70 39.61
CA GLU A 439 13.03 11.51 40.83
C GLU A 439 13.04 10.67 42.11
N ASN A 440 14.25 10.36 42.58
CA ASN A 440 14.45 9.93 43.95
C ASN A 440 15.73 10.57 44.54
N SER A 441 15.67 11.87 44.85
CA SER A 441 16.55 12.52 45.84
C SER A 441 16.07 13.92 46.26
N ILE A 442 15.53 13.99 47.49
CA ILE A 442 15.71 15.08 48.46
C ILE A 442 15.01 16.44 48.19
N SER A 443 13.75 16.50 48.66
CA SER A 443 13.26 17.38 49.74
C SER A 443 13.41 18.93 49.69
N LYS A 444 12.23 19.56 49.83
CA LYS A 444 11.82 20.59 50.83
C LYS A 444 11.65 22.07 50.42
N GLU A 445 10.48 22.55 50.87
CA GLU A 445 10.10 23.92 51.31
C GLU A 445 9.57 24.95 50.28
N THR A 446 8.40 25.50 50.64
CA THR A 446 7.58 26.56 50.02
C THR A 446 7.89 27.91 50.74
N PRO A 447 7.28 29.10 50.45
CA PRO A 447 6.09 29.39 49.62
C PRO A 447 6.07 30.71 48.78
N SER A 448 4.95 30.94 48.06
CA SER A 448 4.46 32.24 47.50
C SER A 448 5.31 32.85 46.34
N VAL A 449 4.80 33.67 45.41
CA VAL A 449 3.69 34.67 45.44
C VAL A 449 2.96 34.74 44.07
N SER A 450 1.74 35.28 44.09
CA SER A 450 0.84 35.83 43.03
C SER A 450 1.50 36.40 41.74
N SER A 451 0.84 36.61 40.58
CA SER A 451 -0.59 36.93 40.30
C SER A 451 -0.95 36.77 38.79
N SER A 452 -2.26 36.62 38.47
CA SER A 452 -3.02 37.19 37.31
C SER A 452 -2.46 37.07 35.86
N SER A 453 -3.24 36.88 34.79
CA SER A 453 -4.68 37.11 34.51
C SER A 453 -5.02 36.46 33.15
N SER A 454 -6.24 36.30 32.63
CA SER A 454 -7.64 36.29 33.09
C SER A 454 -8.52 36.44 31.84
N SER A 455 -9.40 35.48 31.56
CA SER A 455 -10.72 35.69 30.91
C SER A 455 -11.48 34.34 30.89
N SER A 456 -12.45 34.05 31.77
CA SER A 456 -13.80 34.63 31.92
C SER A 456 -14.66 34.46 30.65
N SER A 457 -15.84 33.81 30.68
CA SER A 457 -16.82 33.70 31.78
C SER A 457 -17.70 32.43 31.76
N LEU A 458 -18.23 32.11 32.96
CA LEU A 458 -19.25 31.11 33.35
C LEU A 458 -20.69 31.60 32.97
N PRO A 459 -21.83 31.03 33.45
CA PRO A 459 -22.13 29.87 34.33
C PRO A 459 -23.20 28.89 33.71
N VAL A 460 -23.84 27.87 34.33
CA VAL A 460 -24.29 27.60 35.73
C VAL A 460 -24.25 26.10 36.06
N SER A 461 -24.02 25.84 37.35
CA SER A 461 -23.96 24.56 38.07
C SER A 461 -25.22 23.69 38.07
N GLU A 462 -25.04 22.38 38.31
CA GLU A 462 -25.71 21.72 39.46
C GLU A 462 -24.81 20.63 40.06
N SER A 463 -24.75 20.56 41.39
CA SER A 463 -23.81 19.72 42.13
C SER A 463 -24.54 18.86 43.17
N ILE A 464 -24.35 17.54 43.16
CA ILE A 464 -24.67 16.69 44.33
C ILE A 464 -23.42 15.92 44.76
N SER A 465 -22.93 16.31 45.93
CA SER A 465 -21.82 15.71 46.67
C SER A 465 -22.28 14.49 47.46
N LYS A 466 -21.49 13.39 47.45
CA LYS A 466 -21.22 12.54 48.63
C LYS A 466 -19.79 11.95 48.61
N ARG A 467 -18.90 12.56 49.39
CA ARG A 467 -17.75 11.90 50.08
C ARG A 467 -18.35 11.15 51.31
N VAL A 468 -17.84 10.09 51.94
CA VAL A 468 -16.60 9.73 52.70
C VAL A 468 -16.86 8.28 53.24
N PRO A 469 -16.01 7.56 54.01
CA PRO A 469 -14.55 7.62 54.24
C PRO A 469 -13.82 6.25 54.06
N TRP A 470 -12.48 6.31 54.10
CA TRP A 470 -11.59 5.16 54.29
C TRP A 470 -11.63 4.63 55.74
N ARG A 471 -11.23 3.37 55.95
CA ARG A 471 -10.68 2.89 57.23
C ARG A 471 -9.68 1.74 57.00
N ASP A 472 -8.52 1.85 57.63
CA ASP A 472 -7.37 0.96 57.48
C ASP A 472 -7.53 -0.44 58.09
N GLY A 473 -6.69 -1.38 57.65
CA GLY A 473 -6.58 -2.72 58.24
C GLY A 473 -5.65 -3.69 57.51
N VAL A 474 -4.34 -3.40 57.46
CA VAL A 474 -3.32 -4.36 56.97
C VAL A 474 -2.96 -5.36 58.08
N PRO A 475 -2.97 -6.67 57.79
CA PRO A 475 -1.73 -7.44 57.92
C PRO A 475 -1.45 -8.42 56.76
N LYS A 476 -0.15 -8.68 56.55
CA LYS A 476 0.45 -9.65 55.60
C LYS A 476 -0.14 -11.07 55.71
N LEU A 477 -0.17 -11.81 54.58
CA LEU A 477 0.56 -13.09 54.35
C LEU A 477 0.17 -13.75 53.01
N ASP A 478 1.17 -14.16 52.22
CA ASP A 478 1.05 -15.15 51.13
C ASP A 478 0.98 -16.59 51.68
N PRO A 479 0.78 -17.65 50.87
CA PRO A 479 -0.36 -17.89 49.97
C PRO A 479 -0.94 -19.33 50.14
N SER A 480 -1.93 -19.69 49.31
CA SER A 480 -2.39 -21.08 49.02
C SER A 480 -3.43 -21.76 49.94
N LYS A 481 -4.43 -22.37 49.28
CA LYS A 481 -5.40 -23.41 49.72
C LYS A 481 -6.48 -23.09 50.77
N ASN A 482 -7.73 -23.11 50.32
CA ASN A 482 -8.73 -24.18 50.60
C ASN A 482 -9.87 -24.04 49.53
N SER A 483 -10.36 -25.10 48.87
CA SER A 483 -11.12 -26.25 49.40
C SER A 483 -12.43 -25.77 50.05
N VAL A 484 -13.56 -25.79 49.33
CA VAL A 484 -14.52 -26.92 49.17
C VAL A 484 -15.35 -27.17 50.43
N GLU A 485 -16.61 -27.59 50.20
CA GLU A 485 -17.71 -27.92 51.14
C GLU A 485 -18.75 -26.79 51.36
N MET A 486 -20.08 -27.04 51.28
CA MET A 486 -20.79 -28.31 51.06
C MET A 486 -22.18 -28.13 50.38
N GLU A 487 -22.66 -29.21 49.77
CA GLU A 487 -24.02 -29.37 49.17
C GLU A 487 -25.12 -29.56 50.27
N PRO A 488 -26.31 -30.18 50.03
CA PRO A 488 -27.12 -30.39 48.81
C PRO A 488 -28.63 -30.06 49.00
N PHE A 489 -29.43 -30.20 47.93
CA PHE A 489 -30.67 -30.99 48.00
C PHE A 489 -31.06 -31.55 46.63
N ALA A 490 -31.15 -32.89 46.54
CA ALA A 490 -31.56 -33.61 45.33
C ALA A 490 -32.80 -34.46 45.60
N HIS A 491 -33.79 -34.41 44.70
CA HIS A 491 -34.86 -35.41 44.49
C HIS A 491 -35.32 -35.27 43.01
N SER A 492 -34.76 -36.01 42.05
CA SER A 492 -35.15 -37.38 41.66
C SER A 492 -36.58 -37.54 41.12
N ARG A 493 -36.74 -37.78 39.80
CA ARG A 493 -37.25 -39.06 39.26
C ARG A 493 -37.06 -39.23 37.72
N SER A 494 -36.23 -40.22 37.36
CA SER A 494 -36.19 -41.10 36.16
C SER A 494 -37.29 -40.97 35.07
N TYR A 495 -37.06 -41.22 33.77
CA TYR A 495 -36.07 -42.07 33.08
C TYR A 495 -35.57 -41.36 31.77
N SER A 496 -34.66 -41.85 30.91
CA SER A 496 -34.00 -43.17 30.74
C SER A 496 -32.63 -43.04 30.03
N GLU A 497 -31.93 -44.17 29.85
CA GLU A 497 -30.68 -44.38 29.10
C GLU A 497 -30.84 -45.67 28.23
N PRO A 498 -29.96 -46.05 27.25
CA PRO A 498 -28.49 -46.11 27.29
C PRO A 498 -27.74 -45.39 26.13
N ARG A 499 -26.51 -44.86 26.26
CA ARG A 499 -25.17 -45.46 26.60
C ARG A 499 -24.65 -46.43 25.52
N LEU A 500 -23.38 -46.49 25.12
CA LEU A 500 -22.05 -45.91 25.52
C LEU A 500 -21.12 -45.99 24.27
N GLY A 501 -19.91 -45.41 24.21
CA GLY A 501 -19.16 -44.63 25.20
C GLY A 501 -17.68 -44.46 24.80
N PHE A 502 -16.97 -43.57 25.50
CA PHE A 502 -15.52 -43.39 25.39
C PHE A 502 -14.76 -44.51 26.14
N LYS A 503 -13.67 -45.02 25.58
CA LYS A 503 -12.60 -45.70 26.33
C LYS A 503 -11.23 -45.27 25.81
N SER A 504 -10.35 -44.96 26.75
CA SER A 504 -8.93 -44.68 26.55
C SER A 504 -8.18 -45.89 25.98
N PHE A 505 -7.21 -45.64 25.09
CA PHE A 505 -5.89 -46.26 25.24
C PHE A 505 -4.78 -45.43 24.61
N VAL A 506 -3.67 -45.27 25.34
CA VAL A 506 -2.38 -44.85 24.80
C VAL A 506 -1.56 -46.13 24.61
N HIS A 507 -1.33 -46.56 23.37
CA HIS A 507 -0.05 -47.15 22.96
C HIS A 507 0.05 -47.40 21.45
N GLU A 508 1.32 -47.51 21.02
CA GLU A 508 1.83 -48.21 19.84
C GLU A 508 1.63 -47.62 18.43
N LEU A 509 2.76 -47.23 17.87
CA LEU A 509 3.02 -47.03 16.45
C LEU A 509 2.72 -48.30 15.63
N ALA A 510 1.92 -48.18 14.58
CA ALA A 510 1.93 -49.11 13.45
C ALA A 510 1.74 -48.34 12.13
N VAL A 511 2.60 -48.61 11.16
CA VAL A 511 2.62 -47.96 9.85
C VAL A 511 1.60 -48.63 8.93
N GLU A 512 0.61 -47.88 8.45
CA GLU A 512 -0.08 -48.19 7.18
C GLU A 512 -0.28 -46.91 6.35
N ASN A 513 0.27 -46.94 5.13
CA ASN A 513 0.10 -45.88 4.12
C ASN A 513 -1.13 -46.17 3.25
N SER A 514 -2.16 -45.31 3.29
CA SER A 514 -2.99 -45.06 2.10
C SER A 514 -3.82 -43.77 2.20
N SER A 515 -3.42 -42.76 1.41
CA SER A 515 -4.28 -41.68 0.88
C SER A 515 -5.31 -41.01 1.83
N GLY A 516 -4.82 -40.35 2.88
CA GLY A 516 -5.59 -39.31 3.56
C GLY A 516 -5.61 -38.02 2.73
N ILE A 517 -6.67 -37.80 1.95
CA ILE A 517 -6.93 -36.53 1.27
C ILE A 517 -7.23 -35.46 2.34
N SER A 518 -6.50 -34.34 2.31
CA SER A 518 -6.73 -33.21 3.25
C SER A 518 -8.19 -32.73 3.19
N PRO A 519 -8.81 -32.26 4.29
CA PRO A 519 -10.17 -31.69 4.26
C PRO A 519 -10.35 -30.59 3.21
N GLN A 520 -9.30 -29.79 2.95
CA GLN A 520 -9.30 -28.77 1.89
C GLN A 520 -9.30 -29.40 0.49
N GLN A 521 -8.56 -30.49 0.31
CA GLN A 521 -8.44 -31.22 -0.94
C GLN A 521 -9.74 -32.00 -1.26
N GLN A 522 -10.45 -32.47 -0.23
CA GLN A 522 -11.80 -33.03 -0.35
C GLN A 522 -12.80 -31.95 -0.76
N HIS A 523 -12.74 -30.77 -0.15
CA HIS A 523 -13.60 -29.63 -0.51
C HIS A 523 -13.37 -29.15 -1.95
N ILE A 524 -12.11 -29.11 -2.41
CA ILE A 524 -11.77 -28.84 -3.82
C ILE A 524 -12.40 -29.88 -4.75
N ALA A 525 -12.28 -31.18 -4.44
CA ALA A 525 -12.88 -32.24 -5.25
C ALA A 525 -14.42 -32.16 -5.31
N ASP A 526 -15.08 -31.76 -4.21
CA ASP A 526 -16.53 -31.54 -4.18
C ASP A 526 -16.95 -30.30 -4.99
N LEU A 527 -16.16 -29.22 -4.95
CA LEU A 527 -16.35 -28.02 -5.79
C LEU A 527 -16.13 -28.32 -7.28
N GLU A 528 -15.08 -29.07 -7.65
CA GLU A 528 -14.84 -29.53 -9.02
C GLU A 528 -15.99 -30.40 -9.54
N LYS A 529 -16.53 -31.27 -8.68
CA LYS A 529 -17.68 -32.13 -9.02
C LYS A 529 -18.97 -31.33 -9.20
N ALA A 530 -19.20 -30.29 -8.38
CA ALA A 530 -20.31 -29.37 -8.54
C ALA A 530 -20.18 -28.51 -9.81
N LEU A 531 -18.97 -27.98 -10.08
CA LEU A 531 -18.66 -27.25 -11.32
C LEU A 531 -18.89 -28.12 -12.56
N ALA A 532 -18.46 -29.38 -12.53
CA ALA A 532 -18.68 -30.34 -13.61
C ALA A 532 -20.16 -30.74 -13.79
N ALA A 533 -20.98 -30.66 -12.73
CA ALA A 533 -22.43 -30.82 -12.83
C ALA A 533 -23.07 -29.61 -13.50
N ASN A 534 -22.82 -28.40 -12.96
CA ASN A 534 -23.33 -27.14 -13.53
C ASN A 534 -22.93 -26.97 -15.01
N TYR A 535 -21.71 -27.37 -15.38
CA TYR A 535 -21.25 -27.34 -16.78
C TYR A 535 -22.00 -28.33 -17.69
N ARG A 536 -22.37 -29.52 -17.18
CA ARG A 536 -23.21 -30.48 -17.91
C ARG A 536 -24.65 -29.96 -18.08
N ASP A 537 -25.20 -29.33 -17.05
CA ASP A 537 -26.55 -28.76 -17.10
C ASP A 537 -26.61 -27.55 -18.03
N PHE A 538 -25.58 -26.69 -18.02
CA PHE A 538 -25.40 -25.61 -19.00
C PHE A 538 -25.29 -26.14 -20.44
N GLN A 539 -24.53 -27.21 -20.68
CA GLN A 539 -24.48 -27.85 -22.00
C GLN A 539 -25.83 -28.43 -22.42
N ALA A 540 -26.61 -29.02 -21.50
CA ALA A 540 -27.95 -29.51 -21.78
C ALA A 540 -28.90 -28.37 -22.16
N ALA A 541 -28.90 -27.28 -21.40
CA ALA A 541 -29.68 -26.07 -21.70
C ALA A 541 -29.28 -25.41 -23.03
N ASN A 542 -27.99 -25.41 -23.39
CA ASN A 542 -27.57 -24.86 -24.68
C ASN A 542 -28.03 -25.73 -25.86
N ARG A 543 -28.03 -27.07 -25.72
CA ARG A 543 -28.58 -27.98 -26.75
C ARG A 543 -30.08 -27.77 -26.97
N THR A 544 -30.88 -27.62 -25.91
CA THR A 544 -32.31 -27.34 -26.06
C THR A 544 -32.56 -25.96 -26.69
N CYS A 545 -31.71 -24.96 -26.40
CA CYS A 545 -31.75 -23.67 -27.09
C CYS A 545 -31.40 -23.76 -28.59
N GLU A 546 -30.46 -24.62 -28.97
CA GLU A 546 -30.12 -24.89 -30.38
C GLU A 546 -31.26 -25.62 -31.11
N GLU A 547 -31.90 -26.61 -30.47
CA GLU A 547 -33.08 -27.29 -31.01
C GLU A 547 -34.27 -26.34 -31.21
N LEU A 548 -34.56 -25.46 -30.24
CA LEU A 548 -35.61 -24.45 -30.35
C LEU A 548 -35.32 -23.43 -31.48
N ARG A 549 -34.06 -23.00 -31.65
CA ARG A 549 -33.67 -22.14 -32.78
C ARG A 549 -33.84 -22.85 -34.14
N ALA A 550 -33.54 -24.14 -34.21
CA ALA A 550 -33.74 -24.93 -35.43
C ALA A 550 -35.24 -25.08 -35.76
N GLN A 551 -36.09 -25.28 -34.75
CA GLN A 551 -37.55 -25.30 -34.91
C GLN A 551 -38.09 -23.94 -35.36
N LEU A 552 -37.63 -22.84 -34.76
CA LEU A 552 -38.01 -21.48 -35.16
C LEU A 552 -37.64 -21.20 -36.63
N SER A 553 -36.41 -21.53 -37.05
CA SER A 553 -35.99 -21.36 -38.45
C SER A 553 -36.82 -22.22 -39.42
N SER A 554 -37.36 -23.35 -38.97
CA SER A 554 -38.26 -24.19 -39.77
C SER A 554 -39.65 -23.54 -39.92
N THR A 555 -40.22 -23.01 -38.84
CA THR A 555 -41.54 -22.34 -38.89
C THR A 555 -41.48 -21.00 -39.63
N GLU A 556 -40.40 -20.24 -39.50
CA GLU A 556 -40.14 -19.02 -40.29
C GLU A 556 -40.11 -19.32 -41.81
N LYS A 557 -39.46 -20.42 -42.22
CA LYS A 557 -39.44 -20.86 -43.63
C LYS A 557 -40.83 -21.27 -44.13
N GLN A 558 -41.62 -21.94 -43.30
CA GLN A 558 -43.02 -22.29 -43.62
C GLN A 558 -43.88 -21.02 -43.76
N PHE A 559 -43.72 -20.05 -42.87
CA PHE A 559 -44.42 -18.77 -42.93
C PHE A 559 -44.06 -17.97 -44.19
N ALA A 560 -42.77 -17.87 -44.53
CA ALA A 560 -42.32 -17.21 -45.76
C ALA A 560 -42.90 -17.87 -47.03
N ALA A 561 -43.01 -19.20 -47.06
CA ALA A 561 -43.64 -19.92 -48.17
C ALA A 561 -45.16 -19.63 -48.28
N LEU A 562 -45.86 -19.52 -47.16
CA LEU A 562 -47.28 -19.13 -47.12
C LEU A 562 -47.47 -17.67 -47.58
N GLN A 563 -46.60 -16.76 -47.15
CA GLN A 563 -46.66 -15.35 -47.54
C GLN A 563 -46.41 -15.17 -49.04
N ALA A 564 -45.44 -15.89 -49.61
CA ALA A 564 -45.19 -15.92 -51.06
C ALA A 564 -46.39 -16.47 -51.84
N ARG A 565 -47.06 -17.52 -51.34
CA ARG A 565 -48.30 -18.05 -51.94
C ARG A 565 -49.44 -17.03 -51.90
N ASN A 566 -49.59 -16.29 -50.79
CA ASN A 566 -50.64 -15.29 -50.68
C ASN A 566 -50.44 -14.12 -51.67
N ALA A 567 -49.20 -13.65 -51.85
CA ALA A 567 -48.86 -12.64 -52.86
C ALA A 567 -49.16 -13.10 -54.30
N ALA A 568 -48.90 -14.37 -54.63
CA ALA A 568 -49.24 -14.95 -55.94
C ALA A 568 -50.77 -15.04 -56.16
N ASN A 569 -51.54 -15.34 -55.11
CA ASN A 569 -53.00 -15.33 -55.16
C ASN A 569 -53.55 -13.92 -55.37
N GLU A 570 -53.02 -12.91 -54.67
CA GLU A 570 -53.41 -11.49 -54.85
C GLU A 570 -53.16 -11.01 -56.28
N GLN A 571 -52.00 -11.33 -56.87
CA GLN A 571 -51.72 -11.05 -58.28
C GLN A 571 -52.72 -11.73 -59.24
N SER A 572 -53.10 -12.98 -58.94
CA SER A 572 -54.07 -13.72 -59.74
C SER A 572 -55.47 -13.08 -59.69
N VAL A 573 -55.89 -12.59 -58.52
CA VAL A 573 -57.15 -11.83 -58.36
C VAL A 573 -57.12 -10.54 -59.17
N ILE A 574 -56.01 -9.77 -59.12
CA ILE A 574 -55.86 -8.52 -59.90
C ILE A 574 -56.01 -8.78 -61.41
N VAL A 575 -55.40 -9.85 -61.93
CA VAL A 575 -55.52 -10.23 -63.36
C VAL A 575 -56.94 -10.66 -63.74
N LEU A 576 -57.66 -11.33 -62.83
CA LEU A 576 -59.07 -11.67 -63.04
C LEU A 576 -59.97 -10.42 -63.01
N GLN A 577 -59.66 -9.45 -62.14
CA GLN A 577 -60.37 -8.17 -62.03
C GLN A 577 -60.24 -7.36 -63.33
N ASP A 578 -59.02 -7.15 -63.81
CA ASP A 578 -58.72 -6.44 -65.07
C ASP A 578 -59.38 -7.11 -66.30
N ARG A 579 -59.47 -8.44 -66.31
CA ARG A 579 -60.24 -9.17 -67.34
C ARG A 579 -61.75 -8.93 -67.25
N LEU A 580 -62.32 -8.85 -66.04
CA LEU A 580 -63.74 -8.58 -65.83
C LEU A 580 -64.09 -7.14 -66.24
N ASP A 581 -63.25 -6.18 -65.86
CA ASP A 581 -63.43 -4.77 -66.21
C ASP A 581 -63.39 -4.56 -67.73
N LYS A 582 -62.46 -5.22 -68.44
CA LYS A 582 -62.41 -5.23 -69.92
C LYS A 582 -63.65 -5.85 -70.56
N LEU A 583 -64.23 -6.88 -69.96
CA LEU A 583 -65.49 -7.47 -70.45
C LEU A 583 -66.66 -6.49 -70.25
N LEU A 584 -66.74 -5.82 -69.09
CA LEU A 584 -67.75 -4.79 -68.82
C LEU A 584 -67.62 -3.58 -69.77
N GLU A 585 -66.40 -3.11 -70.04
CA GLU A 585 -66.16 -2.07 -71.06
C GLU A 585 -66.55 -2.52 -72.47
N SER A 586 -66.31 -3.79 -72.83
CA SER A 586 -66.75 -4.35 -74.11
C SER A 586 -68.29 -4.41 -74.23
N GLN A 587 -68.99 -4.67 -73.13
CA GLN A 587 -70.45 -4.68 -73.08
C GLN A 587 -71.03 -3.25 -73.17
N VAL A 588 -70.47 -2.28 -72.43
CA VAL A 588 -70.86 -0.86 -72.50
C VAL A 588 -70.59 -0.25 -73.88
N THR A 589 -69.55 -0.72 -74.58
CA THR A 589 -69.30 -0.30 -75.98
C THR A 589 -70.29 -0.95 -76.95
N ALA A 590 -70.67 -2.22 -76.77
CA ALA A 590 -71.73 -2.86 -77.56
C ALA A 590 -73.09 -2.14 -77.42
N GLU A 591 -73.50 -1.77 -76.20
CA GLU A 591 -74.73 -0.98 -75.94
C GLU A 591 -74.68 0.41 -76.61
N LYS A 592 -73.49 1.04 -76.71
CA LYS A 592 -73.29 2.29 -77.45
C LYS A 592 -73.44 2.16 -78.97
N TYR A 593 -73.19 0.97 -79.54
CA TYR A 593 -73.45 0.73 -80.96
C TYR A 593 -74.93 0.41 -81.24
N GLN A 594 -75.64 -0.26 -80.31
CA GLN A 594 -77.08 -0.52 -80.42
C GLN A 594 -77.93 0.76 -80.35
N THR A 595 -77.48 1.79 -79.63
CA THR A 595 -78.22 3.05 -79.46
C THR A 595 -78.08 4.05 -80.60
N ASN A 596 -77.15 3.83 -81.55
CA ASN A 596 -76.83 4.79 -82.63
C ASN A 596 -77.12 4.28 -84.06
N SER A 597 -77.75 3.10 -84.21
CA SER A 597 -78.20 2.58 -85.50
C SER A 597 -79.72 2.41 -85.53
N ALA A 598 -80.42 3.52 -85.81
CA ALA A 598 -81.85 3.53 -86.06
C ALA A 598 -82.13 3.29 -87.56
N ASP A 599 -81.79 2.11 -88.07
CA ASP A 599 -82.31 1.61 -89.35
C ASP A 599 -82.38 0.07 -89.37
N ALA A 600 -83.33 -0.45 -90.14
CA ALA A 600 -83.94 -1.77 -89.91
C ALA A 600 -82.97 -2.99 -89.95
N ALA A 601 -82.91 -3.73 -88.83
CA ALA A 601 -82.55 -5.15 -88.77
C ALA A 601 -83.70 -5.95 -88.15
N SER A 602 -83.94 -7.18 -88.64
CA SER A 602 -85.07 -8.00 -88.18
C SER A 602 -84.92 -8.44 -86.71
N PRO A 603 -86.03 -8.65 -85.96
CA PRO A 603 -85.94 -9.08 -84.56
C PRO A 603 -85.17 -10.40 -84.36
N GLU A 604 -85.17 -11.29 -85.35
CA GLU A 604 -84.37 -12.53 -85.31
C GLU A 604 -82.85 -12.28 -85.32
N ALA A 605 -82.38 -11.20 -85.96
CA ALA A 605 -80.96 -10.85 -85.98
C ALA A 605 -80.50 -10.33 -84.61
N SER A 606 -81.28 -9.45 -83.96
CA SER A 606 -80.99 -8.95 -82.62
C SER A 606 -81.04 -10.06 -81.56
N ILE A 607 -82.00 -11.00 -81.68
CA ILE A 607 -82.06 -12.18 -80.80
C ILE A 607 -80.83 -13.08 -81.00
N SER A 608 -80.45 -13.34 -82.26
CA SER A 608 -79.25 -14.14 -82.58
C SER A 608 -77.96 -13.49 -82.07
N GLN A 609 -77.86 -12.16 -82.15
CA GLN A 609 -76.70 -11.42 -81.65
C GLN A 609 -76.63 -11.45 -80.12
N PHE A 610 -77.74 -11.18 -79.42
CA PHE A 610 -77.80 -11.29 -77.96
C PHE A 610 -77.49 -12.72 -77.47
N GLN A 611 -77.97 -13.74 -78.18
CA GLN A 611 -77.65 -15.14 -77.88
C GLN A 611 -76.15 -15.45 -78.10
N MET A 612 -75.51 -14.89 -79.13
CA MET A 612 -74.08 -15.06 -79.35
C MET A 612 -73.25 -14.35 -78.26
N GLU A 613 -73.61 -13.11 -77.92
CA GLU A 613 -72.98 -12.31 -76.85
C GLU A 613 -73.13 -13.00 -75.48
N PHE A 614 -74.32 -13.56 -75.20
CA PHE A 614 -74.59 -14.38 -74.02
C PHE A 614 -73.77 -15.66 -74.01
N ALA A 615 -73.63 -16.37 -75.14
CA ALA A 615 -72.82 -17.57 -75.24
C ALA A 615 -71.31 -17.29 -75.04
N THR A 616 -70.78 -16.17 -75.57
CA THR A 616 -69.40 -15.74 -75.27
C THR A 616 -69.24 -15.38 -73.80
N THR A 617 -70.20 -14.66 -73.20
CA THR A 617 -70.14 -14.29 -71.78
C THR A 617 -70.20 -15.53 -70.88
N ALA A 618 -71.06 -16.51 -71.21
CA ALA A 618 -71.12 -17.81 -70.57
C ALA A 618 -69.80 -18.58 -70.65
N LYS A 619 -69.15 -18.59 -71.82
CA LYS A 619 -67.82 -19.19 -72.02
C LYS A 619 -66.74 -18.50 -71.16
N CYS A 620 -66.75 -17.17 -71.09
CA CYS A 620 -65.86 -16.41 -70.21
C CYS A 620 -66.08 -16.70 -68.72
N VAL A 621 -67.34 -16.82 -68.26
CA VAL A 621 -67.65 -17.17 -66.86
C VAL A 621 -67.20 -18.60 -66.51
N ILE A 622 -67.38 -19.57 -67.43
CA ILE A 622 -66.87 -20.94 -67.24
C ILE A 622 -65.34 -20.93 -67.16
N GLN A 623 -64.65 -20.20 -68.05
CA GLN A 623 -63.18 -20.09 -68.01
C GLN A 623 -62.66 -19.35 -66.76
N ALA A 624 -63.39 -18.33 -66.27
CA ALA A 624 -63.04 -17.63 -65.03
C ALA A 624 -63.23 -18.52 -63.79
N THR A 625 -64.29 -19.34 -63.74
CA THR A 625 -64.50 -20.32 -62.66
C THR A 625 -63.47 -21.46 -62.71
N GLU A 626 -63.06 -21.90 -63.90
CA GLU A 626 -61.96 -22.85 -64.09
C GLU A 626 -60.61 -22.27 -63.62
N ALA A 627 -60.33 -21.00 -63.91
CA ALA A 627 -59.12 -20.31 -63.43
C ALA A 627 -59.10 -20.13 -61.90
N LEU A 628 -60.23 -19.73 -61.30
CA LEU A 628 -60.37 -19.60 -59.85
C LEU A 628 -60.12 -20.92 -59.10
N VAL A 629 -60.57 -22.05 -59.66
CA VAL A 629 -60.37 -23.36 -59.01
C VAL A 629 -59.01 -23.99 -59.32
N ARG A 630 -58.39 -23.71 -60.48
CA ARG A 630 -56.95 -24.00 -60.70
C ARG A 630 -56.07 -23.35 -59.62
N ALA A 631 -56.41 -22.15 -59.14
CA ALA A 631 -55.70 -21.49 -58.05
C ALA A 631 -55.97 -22.12 -56.65
N LEU A 632 -57.09 -22.82 -56.49
CA LEU A 632 -57.46 -23.49 -55.24
C LEU A 632 -56.91 -24.91 -55.11
N GLU A 633 -56.83 -25.71 -56.20
CA GLU A 633 -56.63 -27.16 -56.04
C GLU A 633 -55.18 -27.68 -55.90
N ILE A 634 -54.16 -27.26 -56.68
CA ILE A 634 -52.83 -27.93 -56.64
C ILE A 634 -51.61 -26.99 -56.82
N HIS A 635 -50.53 -27.30 -56.08
CA HIS A 635 -49.16 -26.81 -56.29
C HIS A 635 -48.66 -26.98 -57.75
N ASN A 636 -47.85 -26.04 -58.24
CA ASN A 636 -47.06 -26.10 -59.48
C ASN A 636 -47.83 -26.37 -60.79
N VAL A 637 -48.25 -25.31 -61.48
CA VAL A 637 -48.23 -25.26 -62.96
C VAL A 637 -47.64 -23.91 -63.39
N SER A 638 -46.77 -23.93 -64.41
CA SER A 638 -46.09 -22.75 -64.96
C SER A 638 -47.05 -21.84 -65.75
N ALA A 639 -46.85 -20.53 -65.68
CA ALA A 639 -47.68 -19.51 -66.34
C ALA A 639 -47.40 -19.35 -67.85
N ALA A 640 -47.31 -20.46 -68.59
CA ALA A 640 -46.87 -20.47 -69.98
C ALA A 640 -47.72 -21.41 -70.87
N GLU A 641 -49.01 -21.08 -71.04
CA GLU A 641 -49.87 -21.56 -72.14
C GLU A 641 -51.21 -20.79 -72.10
N ALA A 642 -51.21 -19.53 -72.54
CA ALA A 642 -52.41 -18.69 -72.57
C ALA A 642 -52.43 -17.65 -73.72
N GLU A 643 -51.75 -17.94 -74.84
CA GLU A 643 -51.93 -17.23 -76.11
C GLU A 643 -52.48 -18.20 -77.16
N GLY A 644 -53.73 -17.99 -77.56
CA GLY A 644 -54.45 -18.82 -78.53
C GLY A 644 -55.64 -18.04 -79.09
N ALA A 645 -55.71 -17.93 -80.41
CA ALA A 645 -56.56 -16.96 -81.10
C ALA A 645 -58.05 -17.34 -81.18
N PHE A 646 -58.87 -16.35 -81.55
CA PHE A 646 -60.30 -16.52 -81.85
C PHE A 646 -60.54 -17.57 -82.96
N ALA A 647 -61.14 -18.71 -82.60
CA ALA A 647 -61.78 -19.63 -83.53
C ALA A 647 -63.01 -20.30 -82.88
N PHE A 648 -64.03 -20.58 -83.68
CA PHE A 648 -65.27 -21.23 -83.23
C PHE A 648 -65.07 -22.75 -83.04
N GLU A 649 -64.63 -23.16 -81.85
CA GLU A 649 -64.65 -24.56 -81.40
C GLU A 649 -65.57 -24.75 -80.17
N PRO A 650 -66.16 -25.96 -80.00
CA PRO A 650 -66.99 -26.30 -78.84
C PRO A 650 -66.15 -26.31 -77.54
N ILE A 651 -66.81 -26.04 -76.41
CA ILE A 651 -66.18 -26.01 -75.08
C ILE A 651 -65.89 -27.45 -74.63
N VAL A 652 -64.69 -27.94 -74.89
CA VAL A 652 -64.15 -29.17 -74.28
C VAL A 652 -63.60 -28.83 -72.91
N MET A 653 -64.14 -29.46 -71.86
CA MET A 653 -63.62 -29.40 -70.49
C MET A 653 -62.39 -30.32 -70.34
N PRO A 654 -61.17 -29.83 -70.08
CA PRO A 654 -59.98 -30.69 -69.98
C PRO A 654 -59.72 -31.26 -68.57
N ILE A 655 -60.48 -30.84 -67.56
CA ILE A 655 -60.20 -31.10 -66.13
C ILE A 655 -61.41 -31.71 -65.42
N HIS A 656 -61.16 -32.79 -64.69
CA HIS A 656 -62.06 -33.36 -63.68
C HIS A 656 -61.87 -32.64 -62.33
N TRP A 657 -62.97 -32.22 -61.72
CA TRP A 657 -62.98 -31.48 -60.46
C TRP A 657 -62.97 -32.46 -59.28
N LYS A 658 -62.21 -32.16 -58.22
CA LYS A 658 -62.00 -33.11 -57.11
C LYS A 658 -63.27 -33.34 -56.27
N GLU A 659 -64.10 -32.32 -56.18
CA GLU A 659 -65.44 -32.38 -55.58
C GLU A 659 -66.45 -32.97 -56.60
N SER A 660 -66.83 -34.24 -56.43
CA SER A 660 -67.68 -34.97 -57.40
C SER A 660 -69.01 -34.30 -57.75
N LYS A 661 -69.59 -33.53 -56.81
CA LYS A 661 -70.80 -32.72 -57.05
C LYS A 661 -70.52 -31.54 -57.99
N LEU A 662 -69.39 -30.85 -57.79
CA LEU A 662 -68.98 -29.73 -58.62
C LEU A 662 -68.55 -30.24 -60.01
N ASP A 663 -67.81 -31.35 -60.10
CA ASP A 663 -67.44 -32.02 -61.36
C ASP A 663 -68.68 -32.29 -62.21
N SER A 664 -69.62 -33.05 -61.64
CA SER A 664 -70.89 -33.40 -62.28
C SER A 664 -71.67 -32.16 -62.76
N SER A 665 -71.64 -31.07 -61.99
CA SER A 665 -72.42 -29.86 -62.26
C SER A 665 -71.72 -28.88 -63.21
N MET A 666 -70.38 -28.84 -63.21
CA MET A 666 -69.57 -28.10 -64.20
C MET A 666 -69.59 -28.80 -65.56
N SER A 667 -69.43 -30.12 -65.62
CA SER A 667 -69.54 -30.89 -66.88
C SER A 667 -70.92 -30.73 -67.54
N SER A 668 -72.00 -30.69 -66.74
CA SER A 668 -73.35 -30.48 -67.28
C SER A 668 -73.67 -29.01 -67.61
N SER A 669 -73.05 -28.02 -66.95
CA SER A 669 -73.07 -26.62 -67.43
C SER A 669 -72.32 -26.45 -68.74
N SER A 670 -71.15 -27.09 -68.91
CA SER A 670 -70.39 -27.10 -70.17
C SER A 670 -71.22 -27.73 -71.31
N LEU A 671 -71.87 -28.87 -71.06
CA LEU A 671 -72.78 -29.50 -72.02
C LEU A 671 -73.95 -28.57 -72.41
N ALA A 672 -74.54 -27.84 -71.45
CA ALA A 672 -75.61 -26.89 -71.71
C ALA A 672 -75.13 -25.64 -72.48
N ALA A 673 -73.90 -25.16 -72.21
CA ALA A 673 -73.29 -24.06 -72.96
C ALA A 673 -72.98 -24.46 -74.41
N ASN A 674 -72.50 -25.68 -74.65
CA ASN A 674 -72.28 -26.19 -76.01
C ASN A 674 -73.59 -26.29 -76.81
N LYS A 675 -74.68 -26.76 -76.18
CA LYS A 675 -76.00 -26.78 -76.83
C LYS A 675 -76.53 -25.39 -77.19
N LEU A 676 -76.23 -24.36 -76.40
CA LEU A 676 -76.53 -22.97 -76.74
C LEU A 676 -75.72 -22.47 -77.95
N GLN A 677 -74.53 -23.03 -78.22
CA GLN A 677 -73.67 -22.64 -79.33
C GLN A 677 -74.10 -23.28 -80.68
N GLU A 678 -74.87 -24.37 -80.67
CA GLU A 678 -75.24 -25.17 -81.86
C GLU A 678 -76.52 -24.68 -82.61
N ARG A 679 -76.99 -23.46 -82.35
CA ARG A 679 -78.12 -22.79 -83.07
C ARG A 679 -79.52 -23.41 -82.94
N GLU A 680 -79.76 -24.38 -82.05
CA GLU A 680 -81.12 -24.76 -81.60
C GLU A 680 -81.55 -23.93 -80.37
N SER A 681 -81.84 -22.65 -80.59
CA SER A 681 -81.90 -21.63 -79.54
C SER A 681 -83.30 -21.30 -79.00
N ASP A 682 -83.96 -22.27 -78.38
CA ASP A 682 -85.20 -22.02 -77.61
C ASP A 682 -84.89 -21.38 -76.24
N VAL A 683 -85.79 -20.52 -75.74
CA VAL A 683 -85.68 -19.84 -74.42
C VAL A 683 -85.42 -20.82 -73.27
N HIS A 684 -85.92 -22.06 -73.39
CA HIS A 684 -85.72 -23.11 -72.39
C HIS A 684 -84.25 -23.54 -72.23
N SER A 685 -83.44 -23.47 -73.29
CA SER A 685 -82.00 -23.78 -73.26
C SER A 685 -81.20 -22.76 -72.44
N VAL A 686 -81.51 -21.47 -72.60
CA VAL A 686 -80.91 -20.35 -71.83
C VAL A 686 -81.26 -20.48 -70.34
N LEU A 687 -82.54 -20.76 -70.03
CA LEU A 687 -83.00 -20.98 -68.66
C LEU A 687 -82.36 -22.21 -68.01
N SER A 688 -82.18 -23.30 -68.77
CA SER A 688 -81.46 -24.50 -68.33
C SER A 688 -80.00 -24.18 -67.96
N PHE A 689 -79.29 -23.44 -68.82
CA PHE A 689 -77.92 -23.02 -68.56
C PHE A 689 -77.82 -22.09 -67.34
N MET A 690 -78.67 -21.06 -67.23
CA MET A 690 -78.67 -20.15 -66.07
C MET A 690 -78.95 -20.87 -64.75
N SER A 691 -79.90 -21.80 -64.74
CA SER A 691 -80.18 -22.63 -63.56
C SER A 691 -78.97 -23.47 -63.15
N LYS A 692 -78.26 -24.05 -64.13
CA LYS A 692 -77.09 -24.88 -63.87
C LYS A 692 -75.86 -24.07 -63.43
N LEU A 693 -75.64 -22.90 -64.00
CA LEU A 693 -74.63 -21.94 -63.57
C LEU A 693 -74.89 -21.46 -62.12
N SER A 694 -76.14 -21.15 -61.78
CA SER A 694 -76.55 -20.78 -60.42
C SER A 694 -76.25 -21.89 -59.40
N SER A 695 -76.54 -23.15 -59.77
CA SER A 695 -76.19 -24.31 -58.94
C SER A 695 -74.68 -24.47 -58.73
N ASN A 696 -73.86 -24.12 -59.72
CA ASN A 696 -72.40 -24.20 -59.62
C ASN A 696 -71.85 -23.10 -58.71
N LEU A 697 -72.32 -21.86 -58.87
CA LEU A 697 -71.94 -20.74 -58.01
C LEU A 697 -72.34 -20.97 -56.54
N THR A 698 -73.51 -21.58 -56.30
CA THR A 698 -73.93 -21.97 -54.94
C THR A 698 -72.97 -23.01 -54.34
N CYS A 699 -72.62 -24.05 -55.09
CA CYS A 699 -71.69 -25.09 -54.63
C CYS A 699 -70.28 -24.53 -54.36
N ILE A 700 -69.76 -23.64 -55.22
CA ILE A 700 -68.48 -22.96 -55.02
C ILE A 700 -68.51 -22.07 -53.77
N ALA A 701 -69.61 -21.35 -53.52
CA ALA A 701 -69.78 -20.53 -52.33
C ALA A 701 -69.78 -21.38 -51.05
N GLU A 702 -70.51 -22.50 -51.02
CA GLU A 702 -70.52 -23.44 -49.89
C GLU A 702 -69.11 -23.95 -49.56
N LEU A 703 -68.37 -24.44 -50.56
CA LEU A 703 -66.99 -24.93 -50.39
C LEU A 703 -66.04 -23.83 -49.91
N SER A 704 -66.16 -22.61 -50.47
CA SER A 704 -65.37 -21.46 -50.04
C SER A 704 -65.61 -21.13 -48.56
N THR A 705 -66.86 -21.20 -48.08
CA THR A 705 -67.16 -20.97 -46.65
C THR A 705 -66.63 -22.08 -45.74
N LEU A 706 -66.46 -23.31 -46.24
CA LEU A 706 -65.89 -24.42 -45.47
C LEU A 706 -64.37 -24.25 -45.34
N VAL A 707 -63.67 -23.98 -46.45
CA VAL A 707 -62.21 -23.71 -46.45
C VAL A 707 -61.86 -22.51 -45.56
N ILE A 708 -62.65 -21.43 -45.61
CA ILE A 708 -62.44 -20.27 -44.74
C ILE A 708 -62.63 -20.61 -43.25
N LYS A 709 -63.56 -21.52 -42.91
CA LYS A 709 -63.76 -21.96 -41.51
C LYS A 709 -62.59 -22.79 -41.01
N ASP A 710 -62.04 -23.67 -41.82
CA ASP A 710 -60.93 -24.53 -41.40
C ASP A 710 -59.62 -23.71 -41.30
N LEU A 711 -59.34 -22.82 -42.26
CA LEU A 711 -58.21 -21.87 -42.15
C LEU A 711 -58.29 -20.97 -40.90
N ARG A 712 -59.50 -20.60 -40.44
CA ARG A 712 -59.68 -19.85 -39.18
C ARG A 712 -59.34 -20.67 -37.96
N LYS A 713 -59.74 -21.95 -37.89
CA LYS A 713 -59.39 -22.85 -36.78
C LYS A 713 -57.88 -23.06 -36.71
N ASP A 714 -57.23 -23.28 -37.85
CA ASP A 714 -55.78 -23.46 -37.91
C ASP A 714 -55.05 -22.19 -37.45
N SER A 715 -55.53 -21.00 -37.86
CA SER A 715 -55.01 -19.71 -37.40
C SER A 715 -55.18 -19.49 -35.89
N GLU A 716 -56.33 -19.88 -35.31
CA GLU A 716 -56.56 -19.81 -33.85
C GLU A 716 -55.67 -20.80 -33.07
N ALA A 717 -55.47 -22.02 -33.59
CA ALA A 717 -54.56 -23.00 -33.01
C ALA A 717 -53.11 -22.52 -33.02
N VAL A 718 -52.63 -21.98 -34.15
CA VAL A 718 -51.29 -21.38 -34.26
C VAL A 718 -51.12 -20.22 -33.29
N ARG A 719 -52.13 -19.35 -33.14
CA ARG A 719 -52.08 -18.24 -32.17
C ARG A 719 -51.94 -18.74 -30.74
N LEU A 720 -52.72 -19.74 -30.33
CA LEU A 720 -52.65 -20.32 -28.99
C LEU A 720 -51.29 -21.00 -28.71
N CYS A 721 -50.71 -21.67 -29.70
CA CYS A 721 -49.35 -22.20 -29.61
C CYS A 721 -48.29 -21.09 -29.47
N LEU A 722 -48.44 -19.98 -30.19
CA LEU A 722 -47.55 -18.82 -30.10
C LEU A 722 -47.65 -18.15 -28.72
N ASP A 723 -48.87 -17.93 -28.21
CA ASP A 723 -49.14 -17.36 -26.90
C ASP A 723 -48.52 -18.24 -25.78
N SER A 724 -48.61 -19.57 -25.92
CA SER A 724 -47.98 -20.53 -25.00
C SER A 724 -46.44 -20.52 -25.07
N ALA A 725 -45.87 -20.46 -26.27
CA ALA A 725 -44.42 -20.37 -26.46
C ALA A 725 -43.85 -19.07 -25.89
N ASN A 726 -44.53 -17.94 -26.10
CA ASN A 726 -44.16 -16.64 -25.54
C ASN A 726 -44.17 -16.65 -24.00
N ALA A 727 -45.15 -17.31 -23.37
CA ALA A 727 -45.19 -17.48 -21.91
C ALA A 727 -44.00 -18.31 -21.38
N GLN A 728 -43.59 -19.38 -22.08
CA GLN A 728 -42.41 -20.18 -21.73
C GLN A 728 -41.11 -19.38 -21.91
N ILE A 729 -40.99 -18.61 -22.99
CA ILE A 729 -39.83 -17.72 -23.23
C ILE A 729 -39.70 -16.70 -22.10
N PHE A 730 -40.81 -16.09 -21.66
CA PHE A 730 -40.80 -15.13 -20.56
C PHE A 730 -40.33 -15.76 -19.23
N GLN A 731 -40.83 -16.96 -18.90
CA GLN A 731 -40.37 -17.71 -17.72
C GLN A 731 -38.87 -18.06 -17.78
N LEU A 732 -38.37 -18.49 -18.95
CA LEU A 732 -36.95 -18.77 -19.15
C LEU A 732 -36.09 -17.50 -19.05
N GLN A 733 -36.58 -16.36 -19.56
CA GLN A 733 -35.91 -15.06 -19.41
C GLN A 733 -35.82 -14.63 -17.94
N GLU A 734 -36.89 -14.82 -17.16
CA GLU A 734 -36.91 -14.52 -15.72
C GLU A 734 -35.94 -15.41 -14.93
N ILE A 735 -35.91 -16.72 -15.20
CA ILE A 735 -34.97 -17.66 -14.58
C ILE A 735 -33.52 -17.33 -14.97
N THR A 736 -33.27 -17.00 -16.24
CA THR A 736 -31.94 -16.61 -16.73
C THR A 736 -31.48 -15.29 -16.09
N GLY A 737 -32.39 -14.32 -15.93
CA GLY A 737 -32.12 -13.06 -15.23
C GLY A 737 -31.69 -13.29 -13.79
N LYS A 738 -32.48 -14.04 -13.01
CA LYS A 738 -32.15 -14.41 -11.62
C LYS A 738 -30.82 -15.16 -11.52
N SER A 739 -30.59 -16.15 -12.37
CA SER A 739 -29.32 -16.89 -12.41
C SER A 739 -28.12 -16.01 -12.79
N GLN A 740 -28.32 -14.94 -13.57
CA GLN A 740 -27.28 -13.99 -13.93
C GLN A 740 -27.00 -12.99 -12.80
N GLU A 741 -28.03 -12.56 -12.07
CA GLU A 741 -27.90 -11.75 -10.85
C GLU A 741 -27.15 -12.53 -9.75
N ASP A 742 -27.54 -13.79 -9.48
CA ASP A 742 -26.86 -14.68 -8.54
C ASP A 742 -25.39 -14.93 -8.94
N ARG A 743 -25.13 -15.08 -10.25
CA ARG A 743 -23.77 -15.21 -10.79
C ARG A 743 -22.95 -13.95 -10.54
N VAL A 744 -23.47 -12.77 -10.87
CA VAL A 744 -22.77 -11.48 -10.69
C VAL A 744 -22.53 -11.22 -9.20
N ALA A 745 -23.49 -11.52 -8.32
CA ALA A 745 -23.30 -11.44 -6.87
C ALA A 745 -22.19 -12.39 -6.38
N SER A 746 -22.14 -13.62 -6.91
CA SER A 746 -21.08 -14.59 -6.60
C SER A 746 -19.71 -14.14 -7.13
N GLU A 747 -19.66 -13.55 -8.32
CA GLU A 747 -18.44 -13.04 -8.97
C GLU A 747 -17.89 -11.83 -8.20
N ILE A 748 -18.76 -10.92 -7.74
CA ILE A 748 -18.40 -9.83 -6.81
C ILE A 748 -17.88 -10.38 -5.47
N GLN A 749 -18.52 -11.41 -4.90
CA GLN A 749 -18.05 -12.01 -3.63
C GLN A 749 -16.67 -12.67 -3.79
N VAL A 750 -16.43 -13.38 -4.90
CA VAL A 750 -15.11 -13.96 -5.21
C VAL A 750 -14.05 -12.87 -5.37
N GLU A 751 -14.38 -11.77 -6.06
CA GLU A 751 -13.47 -10.63 -6.21
C GLU A 751 -13.14 -9.96 -4.86
N VAL A 752 -14.12 -9.81 -3.96
CA VAL A 752 -13.91 -9.30 -2.60
C VAL A 752 -12.97 -10.21 -1.80
N GLU A 753 -13.16 -11.53 -1.84
CA GLU A 753 -12.26 -12.45 -1.16
C GLU A 753 -10.86 -12.53 -1.82
N LEU A 754 -10.76 -12.36 -3.14
CA LEU A 754 -9.47 -12.31 -3.86
C LEU A 754 -8.65 -11.06 -3.47
N ASN A 755 -9.30 -9.91 -3.36
CA ASN A 755 -8.68 -8.69 -2.86
C ASN A 755 -8.28 -8.86 -1.38
N ARG A 756 -9.11 -9.51 -0.56
CA ARG A 756 -8.77 -9.83 0.83
C ARG A 756 -7.58 -10.78 0.96
N ILE A 757 -7.46 -11.79 0.09
CA ILE A 757 -6.28 -12.67 0.02
C ILE A 757 -5.04 -11.84 -0.35
N SER A 758 -5.14 -10.97 -1.35
CA SER A 758 -4.04 -10.08 -1.76
C SER A 758 -3.58 -9.13 -0.65
N ASP A 759 -4.50 -8.64 0.18
CA ASP A 759 -4.18 -7.85 1.38
C ASP A 759 -3.48 -8.68 2.46
N LEU A 760 -3.93 -9.91 2.69
CA LEU A 760 -3.29 -10.83 3.63
C LEU A 760 -1.87 -11.22 3.15
N GLU A 761 -1.66 -11.47 1.86
CA GLU A 761 -0.35 -11.74 1.27
C GLU A 761 0.61 -10.56 1.43
N ARG A 762 0.12 -9.32 1.24
CA ARG A 762 0.90 -8.09 1.47
C ARG A 762 1.30 -7.96 2.94
N MET A 763 0.38 -8.18 3.86
CA MET A 763 0.64 -8.14 5.31
C MET A 763 1.60 -9.25 5.75
N VAL A 764 1.47 -10.47 5.22
CA VAL A 764 2.42 -11.57 5.46
C VAL A 764 3.82 -11.21 4.94
N SER A 765 3.91 -10.61 3.75
CA SER A 765 5.19 -10.16 3.17
C SER A 765 5.84 -9.08 4.05
N GLN A 766 5.05 -8.11 4.54
CA GLN A 766 5.53 -7.09 5.46
C GLN A 766 6.04 -7.71 6.78
N LEU A 767 5.25 -8.59 7.42
CA LEU A 767 5.65 -9.30 8.64
C LEU A 767 6.91 -10.17 8.43
N GLN A 768 7.13 -10.72 7.23
CA GLN A 768 8.38 -11.41 6.90
C GLN A 768 9.57 -10.45 6.82
N THR A 769 9.41 -9.25 6.26
CA THR A 769 10.47 -8.23 6.26
C THR A 769 10.79 -7.71 7.66
N GLU A 770 9.78 -7.40 8.47
CA GLU A 770 9.93 -6.98 9.87
C GLU A 770 10.61 -8.07 10.71
N LYS A 771 10.24 -9.34 10.51
CA LYS A 771 10.92 -10.50 11.14
C LYS A 771 12.39 -10.61 10.72
N ALA A 772 12.70 -10.40 9.43
CA ALA A 772 14.06 -10.47 8.94
C ALA A 772 14.92 -9.33 9.51
N GLU A 773 14.36 -8.12 9.61
CA GLU A 773 15.05 -6.98 10.24
C GLU A 773 15.25 -7.20 11.74
N ALA A 774 14.24 -7.68 12.47
CA ALA A 774 14.36 -8.01 13.89
C ALA A 774 15.45 -9.09 14.14
N LEU A 775 15.53 -10.12 13.29
CA LEU A 775 16.60 -11.12 13.34
C LEU A 775 17.98 -10.49 13.07
N ARG A 776 18.08 -9.53 12.16
CA ARG A 776 19.31 -8.77 11.89
C ARG A 776 19.73 -7.94 13.11
N GLN A 777 18.80 -7.23 13.73
CA GLN A 777 19.04 -6.45 14.96
C GLN A 777 19.47 -7.36 16.13
N VAL A 778 18.85 -8.52 16.31
CA VAL A 778 19.28 -9.52 17.32
C VAL A 778 20.70 -10.01 17.03
N SER A 779 21.05 -10.26 15.77
CA SER A 779 22.43 -10.63 15.40
C SER A 779 23.45 -9.53 15.74
N ASP A 780 23.13 -8.26 15.43
CA ASP A 780 23.98 -7.11 15.76
C ASP A 780 24.17 -6.95 17.29
N VAL A 781 23.10 -7.14 18.08
CA VAL A 781 23.19 -7.10 19.55
C VAL A 781 24.02 -8.26 20.09
N VAL A 782 23.89 -9.46 19.52
CA VAL A 782 24.72 -10.63 19.90
C VAL A 782 26.20 -10.42 19.58
N THR A 783 26.56 -9.74 18.49
CA THR A 783 27.96 -9.39 18.21
C THR A 783 28.48 -8.32 19.16
N GLN A 784 27.70 -7.27 19.45
CA GLN A 784 28.06 -6.25 20.45
C GLN A 784 28.24 -6.84 21.86
N LEU A 785 27.37 -7.76 22.28
CA LEU A 785 27.51 -8.46 23.57
C LEU A 785 28.76 -9.35 23.62
N ARG A 786 29.15 -9.97 22.50
CA ARG A 786 30.40 -10.73 22.39
C ARG A 786 31.61 -9.80 22.56
N GLU A 787 31.68 -8.71 21.82
CA GLU A 787 32.77 -7.73 21.95
C GLU A 787 32.84 -7.11 23.35
N ALA A 788 31.69 -6.82 23.96
CA ALA A 788 31.62 -6.33 25.34
C ALA A 788 32.16 -7.37 26.33
N LYS A 789 31.82 -8.65 26.12
CA LYS A 789 32.36 -9.74 26.94
C LYS A 789 33.88 -9.88 26.75
N GLU A 790 34.38 -9.89 25.53
CA GLU A 790 35.84 -9.98 25.25
C GLU A 790 36.61 -8.83 25.91
N LYS A 791 36.04 -7.61 25.95
CA LYS A 791 36.59 -6.46 26.69
C LYS A 791 36.55 -6.67 28.21
N VAL A 792 35.48 -7.23 28.77
CA VAL A 792 35.37 -7.55 30.19
C VAL A 792 36.36 -8.65 30.60
N ASP A 793 36.51 -9.69 29.78
CA ASP A 793 37.46 -10.78 30.03
C ASP A 793 38.91 -10.22 30.00
N ALA A 794 39.27 -9.38 29.03
CA ALA A 794 40.57 -8.72 28.96
C ALA A 794 40.84 -7.77 30.15
N LEU A 795 39.84 -6.99 30.59
CA LEU A 795 39.95 -6.15 31.79
C LEU A 795 40.06 -6.99 33.07
N SER A 796 39.41 -8.16 33.13
CA SER A 796 39.54 -9.10 34.25
C SER A 796 40.96 -9.69 34.33
N ASP A 797 41.59 -9.99 33.20
CA ASP A 797 42.97 -10.47 33.17
C ASP A 797 43.97 -9.38 33.56
N GLN A 798 43.80 -8.14 33.06
CA GLN A 798 44.58 -6.98 33.51
C GLN A 798 44.42 -6.71 35.02
N LEU A 799 43.22 -6.91 35.57
CA LEU A 799 42.99 -6.78 37.01
C LEU A 799 43.76 -7.85 37.80
N LYS A 800 43.76 -9.11 37.36
CA LYS A 800 44.55 -10.18 37.99
C LYS A 800 46.06 -9.88 37.94
N GLU A 801 46.56 -9.37 36.81
CA GLU A 801 47.96 -8.94 36.70
C GLU A 801 48.28 -7.80 37.67
N ALA A 802 47.40 -6.79 37.77
CA ALA A 802 47.55 -5.70 38.73
C ALA A 802 47.48 -6.17 40.19
N GLU A 803 46.59 -7.13 40.51
CA GLU A 803 46.51 -7.76 41.84
C GLU A 803 47.79 -8.52 42.21
N VAL A 804 48.38 -9.25 41.27
CA VAL A 804 49.68 -9.93 41.45
C VAL A 804 50.82 -8.91 41.65
N LEU A 805 50.85 -7.84 40.87
CA LEU A 805 51.82 -6.76 41.05
C LEU A 805 51.67 -6.09 42.42
N ILE A 806 50.46 -5.77 42.85
CA ILE A 806 50.16 -5.21 44.19
C ILE A 806 50.59 -6.18 45.29
N ALA A 807 50.36 -7.49 45.14
CA ALA A 807 50.81 -8.49 46.09
C ALA A 807 52.35 -8.53 46.18
N SER A 808 53.06 -8.46 45.06
CA SER A 808 54.53 -8.44 45.04
C SER A 808 55.10 -7.16 45.67
N LEU A 809 54.52 -5.99 45.37
CA LEU A 809 54.91 -4.71 45.94
C LEU A 809 54.62 -4.64 47.45
N ARG A 810 53.51 -5.21 47.92
CA ARG A 810 53.23 -5.34 49.36
C ARG A 810 54.29 -6.19 50.05
N LEU A 811 54.63 -7.34 49.48
CA LEU A 811 55.65 -8.24 50.04
C LEU A 811 57.04 -7.58 50.07
N GLN A 812 57.40 -6.81 49.04
CA GLN A 812 58.60 -5.98 49.04
C GLN A 812 58.53 -4.85 50.07
N THR A 813 57.37 -4.20 50.25
CA THR A 813 57.18 -3.14 51.25
C THR A 813 57.25 -3.70 52.67
N ASP A 814 56.71 -4.89 52.91
CA ASP A 814 56.76 -5.54 54.23
C ASP A 814 58.17 -6.08 54.54
N HIS A 815 58.93 -6.52 53.52
CA HIS A 815 60.36 -6.79 53.67
C HIS A 815 61.15 -5.51 53.97
N GLN A 816 60.89 -4.41 53.26
CA GLN A 816 61.54 -3.12 53.51
C GLN A 816 61.22 -2.61 54.93
N LYS A 817 59.98 -2.75 55.40
CA LYS A 817 59.61 -2.45 56.79
C LYS A 817 60.36 -3.31 57.80
N GLN A 818 60.61 -4.59 57.53
CA GLN A 818 61.44 -5.41 58.44
C GLN A 818 62.89 -4.93 58.45
N GLU A 819 63.45 -4.51 57.32
CA GLU A 819 64.78 -3.89 57.29
C GLU A 819 64.80 -2.55 58.02
N ASP A 820 63.78 -1.71 57.79
CA ASP A 820 63.63 -0.41 58.45
C ASP A 820 63.39 -0.56 59.96
N GLU A 821 62.61 -1.55 60.41
CA GLU A 821 62.41 -1.90 61.83
C GLU A 821 63.71 -2.39 62.48
N LEU A 822 64.52 -3.22 61.77
CA LEU A 822 65.84 -3.64 62.25
C LEU A 822 66.82 -2.46 62.33
N ILE A 823 66.82 -1.58 61.34
CA ILE A 823 67.63 -0.36 61.33
C ILE A 823 67.16 0.62 62.41
N GLU A 824 65.85 0.76 62.65
CA GLU A 824 65.29 1.58 63.72
C GLU A 824 65.61 0.99 65.11
N GLU A 825 65.61 -0.33 65.27
CA GLU A 825 66.04 -1.02 66.50
C GLU A 825 67.55 -0.83 66.75
N GLU A 826 68.41 -0.98 65.74
CA GLU A 826 69.84 -0.64 65.83
C GLU A 826 70.07 0.85 66.16
N LEU A 827 69.30 1.76 65.56
CA LEU A 827 69.35 3.20 65.84
C LEU A 827 68.79 3.56 67.23
N LEU A 828 67.82 2.80 67.75
CA LEU A 828 67.32 2.93 69.12
C LEU A 828 68.35 2.46 70.13
N GLU A 829 69.03 1.34 69.89
CA GLU A 829 70.17 0.90 70.72
C GLU A 829 71.29 1.96 70.69
N LEU A 830 71.67 2.45 69.51
CA LEU A 830 72.70 3.50 69.36
C LEU A 830 72.28 4.83 70.02
N SER A 831 71.02 5.27 69.87
CA SER A 831 70.54 6.52 70.47
C SER A 831 70.38 6.43 71.99
N SER A 832 70.00 5.27 72.53
CA SER A 832 69.95 5.03 73.98
C SER A 832 71.33 5.14 74.65
N SER A 833 72.40 4.90 73.89
CA SER A 833 73.79 5.00 74.36
C SER A 833 74.35 6.43 74.39
N HIS A 834 73.67 7.43 73.81
CA HIS A 834 74.21 8.79 73.62
C HIS A 834 73.22 9.91 74.03
N PRO A 835 73.43 10.60 75.17
CA PRO A 835 72.55 11.66 75.69
C PRO A 835 72.32 12.87 74.77
N GLY A 836 73.06 12.99 73.66
CA GLY A 836 72.85 14.02 72.64
C GLY A 836 71.66 13.73 71.72
N LEU A 837 71.40 12.47 71.39
CA LEU A 837 70.40 12.09 70.37
C LEU A 837 68.95 12.25 70.88
N ALA A 838 68.70 12.04 72.17
CA ALA A 838 67.38 12.24 72.78
C ALA A 838 66.84 13.69 72.61
N LYS A 839 67.71 14.69 72.49
CA LYS A 839 67.30 16.08 72.19
C LYS A 839 66.92 16.29 70.72
N MET A 840 67.49 15.49 69.82
CA MET A 840 67.18 15.52 68.40
C MET A 840 65.82 14.88 68.14
N CYS A 841 65.53 13.71 68.73
CA CYS A 841 64.21 13.08 68.67
C CYS A 841 63.08 13.98 69.21
N ALA A 842 63.35 14.79 70.25
CA ALA A 842 62.40 15.77 70.75
C ALA A 842 62.15 16.91 69.73
N ALA A 843 63.20 17.40 69.06
CA ALA A 843 63.09 18.39 68.00
C ALA A 843 62.37 17.84 66.75
N ASP A 844 62.61 16.58 66.38
CA ASP A 844 61.91 15.91 65.27
C ASP A 844 60.43 15.67 65.60
N ALA A 845 60.09 15.34 66.85
CA ALA A 845 58.71 15.26 67.31
C ALA A 845 57.98 16.62 67.24
N GLU A 846 58.66 17.73 67.61
CA GLU A 846 58.13 19.08 67.40
C GLU A 846 58.01 19.42 65.91
N MET A 847 58.99 19.05 65.08
CA MET A 847 58.98 19.26 63.63
C MET A 847 57.81 18.53 62.95
N ASN A 848 57.57 17.27 63.32
CA ASN A 848 56.44 16.48 62.82
C ASN A 848 55.08 17.01 63.32
N GLY A 849 55.03 17.54 64.55
CA GLY A 849 53.88 18.27 65.06
C GLY A 849 53.60 19.57 64.30
N LEU A 850 54.65 20.29 63.86
CA LEU A 850 54.53 21.47 63.01
C LEU A 850 54.11 21.10 61.58
N HIS A 851 54.71 20.08 60.95
CA HIS A 851 54.29 19.60 59.64
C HIS A 851 52.82 19.14 59.62
N SER A 852 52.36 18.43 60.65
CA SER A 852 50.96 18.03 60.77
C SER A 852 50.00 19.22 60.87
N LYS A 853 50.39 20.29 61.59
CA LYS A 853 49.63 21.55 61.62
C LYS A 853 49.65 22.28 60.28
N LEU A 854 50.79 22.27 59.60
CA LEU A 854 50.96 22.91 58.28
C LEU A 854 50.06 22.23 57.24
N ALA A 855 50.05 20.90 57.18
CA ALA A 855 49.15 20.12 56.33
C ALA A 855 47.66 20.37 56.67
N SER A 856 47.30 20.48 57.95
CA SER A 856 45.93 20.84 58.35
C SER A 856 45.53 22.24 57.86
N LEU A 857 46.43 23.22 57.97
CA LEU A 857 46.21 24.59 57.49
C LEU A 857 46.16 24.66 55.95
N GLU A 858 46.92 23.83 55.24
CA GLU A 858 46.84 23.73 53.78
C GLU A 858 45.49 23.17 53.31
N VAL A 859 44.96 22.14 53.99
CA VAL A 859 43.61 21.60 53.72
C VAL A 859 42.54 22.66 53.98
N GLU A 860 42.64 23.39 55.09
CA GLU A 860 41.71 24.47 55.43
C GLU A 860 41.78 25.63 54.41
N LEU A 861 42.98 26.05 54.01
CA LEU A 861 43.21 27.09 53.01
C LEU A 861 42.78 26.66 51.59
N LEU A 862 42.86 25.37 51.25
CA LEU A 862 42.27 24.80 50.04
C LEU A 862 40.73 24.80 50.10
N GLY A 863 40.15 24.53 51.27
CA GLY A 863 38.72 24.71 51.54
C GLY A 863 38.28 26.15 51.28
N GLU A 864 39.05 27.12 51.78
CA GLU A 864 38.74 28.55 51.63
C GLU A 864 38.92 29.04 50.21
N ARG A 865 39.93 28.52 49.49
CA ARG A 865 40.03 28.75 48.04
C ARG A 865 38.83 28.20 47.28
N ARG A 866 38.29 27.01 47.61
CA ARG A 866 37.04 26.53 46.99
C ARG A 866 35.86 27.44 47.31
N ARG A 867 35.64 27.78 48.59
CA ARG A 867 34.58 28.70 49.01
C ARG A 867 34.65 30.05 48.27
N HIS A 868 35.86 30.60 48.07
CA HIS A 868 36.06 31.80 47.26
C HIS A 868 35.74 31.61 45.77
N HIS A 869 36.12 30.47 45.15
CA HIS A 869 35.73 30.19 43.77
C HIS A 869 34.21 30.03 43.62
N ASP A 870 33.54 29.38 44.58
CA ASP A 870 32.07 29.25 44.60
C ASP A 870 31.37 30.61 44.74
N PHE A 871 31.98 31.56 45.48
CA PHE A 871 31.49 32.95 45.55
C PHE A 871 31.73 33.71 44.24
N ILE A 872 32.88 33.53 43.59
CA ILE A 872 33.16 34.15 42.28
C ILE A 872 32.19 33.63 41.22
N ALA A 873 31.97 32.32 41.13
CA ALA A 873 31.01 31.72 40.20
C ALA A 873 29.58 32.27 40.40
N LYS A 874 29.15 32.46 41.65
CA LYS A 874 27.86 33.11 41.96
C LYS A 874 27.79 34.58 41.55
N LEU A 875 28.89 35.32 41.65
CA LEU A 875 28.98 36.70 41.16
C LEU A 875 28.98 36.76 39.63
N GLU A 876 29.64 35.81 38.96
CA GLU A 876 29.60 35.67 37.50
C GLU A 876 28.19 35.30 37.00
N ASP A 877 27.48 34.39 37.68
CA ASP A 877 26.08 34.07 37.38
C ASP A 877 25.16 35.29 37.57
N LEU A 878 25.34 36.07 38.65
CA LEU A 878 24.60 37.32 38.86
C LEU A 878 24.95 38.37 37.78
N GLN A 879 26.21 38.48 37.38
CA GLN A 879 26.64 39.37 36.30
C GLN A 879 26.05 38.92 34.95
N GLN A 880 25.97 37.62 34.68
CA GLN A 880 25.28 37.06 33.51
C GLN A 880 23.76 37.30 33.56
N GLN A 881 23.12 37.22 34.72
CA GLN A 881 21.71 37.58 34.88
C GLN A 881 21.47 39.07 34.58
N ILE A 882 22.34 39.95 35.06
CA ILE A 882 22.30 41.39 34.73
C ILE A 882 22.49 41.62 33.22
N HIS A 883 23.42 40.91 32.56
CA HIS A 883 23.61 41.01 31.10
C HIS A 883 22.50 40.35 30.27
N ARG A 884 21.66 39.48 30.88
CA ARG A 884 20.49 38.87 30.23
C ARG A 884 19.21 39.69 30.41
N CYS A 885 19.21 40.76 31.21
CA CYS A 885 18.12 41.75 31.20
C CYS A 885 18.26 42.67 29.98
N PRO A 886 17.36 42.62 28.98
CA PRO A 886 17.37 43.56 27.88
C PRO A 886 16.91 44.95 28.33
N GLU A 887 17.27 45.97 27.57
CA GLU A 887 16.81 47.35 27.74
C GLU A 887 15.26 47.43 27.65
N SER A 888 14.57 47.51 28.80
CA SER A 888 13.10 47.69 28.83
C SER A 888 12.60 48.57 29.98
N LEU A 889 13.47 49.42 30.56
CA LEU A 889 13.11 50.34 31.65
C LEU A 889 13.72 51.76 31.49
N PHE A 890 13.74 52.28 30.25
CA PHE A 890 13.86 53.72 29.99
C PHE A 890 13.02 54.15 28.77
N GLN A 891 11.71 53.92 28.83
CA GLN A 891 10.71 54.77 28.18
C GLN A 891 9.39 54.75 28.95
#